data_AF-A0A1L2Z0T6-F1
#
_entry.id   AF-A0A1L2Z0T6-F1
#
_cell.length_a   1.000
_cell.length_b   1.000
_cell.length_c   1.000
_cell.angle_alpha   90.00
_cell.angle_beta   90.00
_cell.angle_gamma   90.00
#
_symmetry.space_group_name_H-M   'P 1'
#
loop_
_entity.id
_entity.type
_entity.pdbx_description
1 polymer ?
#
loop_
_entity_poly.entity_id
_entity_poly.type
_entity_poly.pdbx_seq_one_letter_code
_entity_poly.pdbx_strand_id
1 'polypeptide(L)'
;MKRISSLLLTMPIILGSIATIPHTKVSAETMSFNQETFTLETLNQQTDQAIANGNFEAHLNNLTAYLNGNVGGMTEENLKKKLADPVFAAALAQWQFISQTGAATMATFAKKDADHQNFLGWAMKNTDVMNTYLEGGSPTGKNPVNALEIWNTIWNADANSHEGLYLKLAIATSLAHAEPIKYWTNNQPINPLTRYQHYKSADQNNELLPCFRTYDVWHLRLVVNTWSPEEDLTWARNMINTEHPELKNQDKVGESAYLVNYVTHNKDGVSIHAGNDAFYGLGWNLSSIYRFGGVCGNISKFGTQVSQAFGVAAMPVGQPGHCALIWNNKPSSWNLGNDISGWGGSSRHDATVIPWSDNSPTNQVPYMLLFENAERDPVKLDQSERLRWLAKAMTSADNKIAIYKISTNILPINFLVWEDYVSLMLQNPNVTDAEWRELNNSIISAFANEQRPLKDLLTQIKSHVPNADDILEGKQFSWSLKGIGDFEFAKVNLNKSTEEMQIDLKAGVPHNYFDSTYASIKVQNTSGKVVYNKEVNGKNQQNAEQAKVSVKVGDFIEFTHLEGANRAIIKNMEKNIQESFGNKAVYEITKEGLKKVDNIVNPKPDTEAPTQPQGLYASNLTSNSVELKWNPSTDNVGIKEYQVLRDGQLIQTVQGTTFTDQNLTANKEYKYAVKAVDAAGNTSIQSNILLVKTKDQNVSYEKWDSRKAYTKGDKVEHQGKVYEAVQNHQGNGDPNWIFALALWNPLT
;
A
#
# COMPACT_ATOMS: atom_id res chain seq x y z
N MET A 1 -38.03 -59.62 -28.14
CA MET A 1 -39.03 -60.42 -27.38
C MET A 1 -39.30 -59.66 -26.08
N LYS A 2 -40.54 -59.25 -25.78
CA LYS A 2 -41.43 -59.83 -24.73
C LYS A 2 -40.72 -60.03 -23.37
N ARG A 3 -41.15 -59.43 -22.24
CA ARG A 3 -42.35 -58.61 -21.86
C ARG A 3 -41.86 -57.39 -21.05
N ILE A 4 -42.48 -56.20 -20.94
CA ILE A 4 -43.89 -55.73 -20.87
C ILE A 4 -44.61 -56.09 -19.54
N SER A 5 -44.66 -55.12 -18.62
CA SER A 5 -45.84 -54.65 -17.84
C SER A 5 -45.33 -53.74 -16.69
N SER A 6 -45.73 -52.48 -16.45
CA SER A 6 -47.01 -51.73 -16.56
C SER A 6 -47.83 -51.68 -15.26
N LEU A 7 -47.73 -50.58 -14.49
CA LEU A 7 -48.87 -49.74 -14.07
C LEU A 7 -48.40 -48.41 -13.45
N LEU A 8 -49.32 -47.45 -13.31
CA LEU A 8 -49.16 -46.15 -12.64
C LEU A 8 -50.21 -45.98 -11.51
N LEU A 9 -50.04 -44.91 -10.71
CA LEU A 9 -50.83 -44.49 -9.54
C LEU A 9 -50.67 -45.44 -8.32
N THR A 10 -50.48 -44.93 -7.09
CA THR A 10 -51.06 -43.71 -6.50
C THR A 10 -50.08 -42.67 -5.93
N MET A 11 -50.56 -41.42 -5.89
CA MET A 11 -50.08 -40.26 -5.10
C MET A 11 -51.10 -40.00 -3.95
N PRO A 12 -51.02 -38.94 -3.11
CA PRO A 12 -50.08 -37.81 -3.01
C PRO A 12 -49.24 -37.90 -1.69
N ILE A 13 -48.51 -36.91 -1.16
CA ILE A 13 -48.29 -35.45 -1.40
C ILE A 13 -46.76 -35.19 -1.20
N ILE A 14 -46.13 -34.01 -1.07
CA ILE A 14 -46.47 -32.58 -0.85
C ILE A 14 -45.78 -31.72 -1.96
N LEU A 15 -46.23 -30.48 -2.20
CA LEU A 15 -45.56 -29.50 -3.09
C LEU A 15 -44.65 -28.53 -2.31
N GLY A 16 -43.57 -28.05 -2.95
CA GLY A 16 -42.77 -26.92 -2.47
C GLY A 16 -41.94 -26.32 -3.61
N SER A 17 -42.09 -25.01 -3.88
CA SER A 17 -41.63 -24.38 -5.13
C SER A 17 -40.54 -23.33 -4.92
N ILE A 18 -39.68 -23.21 -5.95
CA ILE A 18 -38.97 -22.01 -6.45
C ILE A 18 -38.87 -20.80 -5.50
N ALA A 19 -37.64 -20.59 -4.99
CA ALA A 19 -36.94 -19.33 -4.73
C ALA A 19 -37.69 -18.04 -4.32
N THR A 20 -37.26 -17.46 -3.20
CA THR A 20 -36.62 -16.11 -3.20
C THR A 20 -35.78 -15.92 -1.93
N ILE A 21 -34.84 -14.96 -1.96
CA ILE A 21 -33.88 -14.69 -0.86
C ILE A 21 -34.42 -13.59 0.07
N PRO A 22 -34.47 -13.82 1.40
CA PRO A 22 -34.49 -12.75 2.39
C PRO A 22 -33.08 -12.54 2.99
N HIS A 23 -32.58 -11.31 2.98
CA HIS A 23 -31.34 -10.96 3.69
C HIS A 23 -31.56 -11.00 5.21
N THR A 24 -31.24 -12.13 5.85
CA THR A 24 -30.94 -12.15 7.28
C THR A 24 -29.57 -11.55 7.54
N LYS A 25 -29.40 -10.88 8.68
CA LYS A 25 -28.11 -10.32 9.08
C LYS A 25 -27.10 -11.46 9.29
N VAL A 26 -25.96 -11.39 8.61
CA VAL A 26 -24.77 -12.14 9.02
C VAL A 26 -24.28 -11.52 10.33
N SER A 27 -24.77 -12.05 11.46
CA SER A 27 -23.94 -12.09 12.66
C SER A 27 -22.65 -12.82 12.31
N ALA A 28 -21.53 -12.42 12.91
CA ALA A 28 -20.27 -13.15 12.77
C ALA A 28 -20.38 -14.49 13.52
N GLU A 29 -21.03 -15.46 12.88
CA GLU A 29 -20.91 -16.87 13.26
C GLU A 29 -19.45 -17.26 13.03
N THR A 30 -18.70 -17.30 14.12
CA THR A 30 -17.42 -18.00 14.17
C THR A 30 -17.69 -19.47 13.87
N MET A 31 -17.60 -19.85 12.59
CA MET A 31 -17.59 -21.25 12.19
C MET A 31 -16.53 -21.96 13.02
N SER A 32 -16.95 -22.88 13.87
CA SER A 32 -16.02 -23.72 14.63
C SER A 32 -15.24 -24.55 13.61
N PHE A 33 -13.95 -24.21 13.44
CA PHE A 33 -13.06 -24.93 12.55
C PHE A 33 -12.89 -26.35 13.10
N ASN A 34 -13.69 -27.30 12.58
CA ASN A 34 -13.53 -28.71 12.91
C ASN A 34 -12.12 -29.12 12.50
N GLN A 35 -11.30 -29.53 13.47
CA GLN A 35 -9.95 -30.06 13.23
C GLN A 35 -9.98 -31.50 12.68
N GLU A 36 -11.00 -31.84 11.89
CA GLU A 36 -10.90 -32.95 10.94
C GLU A 36 -9.79 -32.57 9.95
N THR A 37 -8.93 -33.54 9.62
CA THR A 37 -7.58 -33.25 9.12
C THR A 37 -7.60 -32.39 7.84
N PHE A 38 -7.16 -31.13 7.97
CA PHE A 38 -6.95 -30.24 6.84
C PHE A 38 -5.79 -30.77 6.00
N THR A 39 -6.12 -31.42 4.89
CA THR A 39 -5.22 -32.06 3.94
C THR A 39 -5.21 -31.32 2.60
N LEU A 40 -4.30 -31.70 1.72
CA LEU A 40 -4.29 -31.25 0.33
C LEU A 40 -5.60 -31.61 -0.40
N GLU A 41 -6.26 -32.72 -0.05
CA GLU A 41 -7.56 -33.08 -0.62
C GLU A 41 -8.65 -32.08 -0.19
N THR A 42 -8.78 -31.79 1.11
CA THR A 42 -9.77 -30.82 1.60
C THR A 42 -9.49 -29.41 1.08
N LEU A 43 -8.22 -29.03 0.92
CA LEU A 43 -7.82 -27.76 0.30
C LEU A 43 -8.25 -27.71 -1.17
N ASN A 44 -8.04 -28.78 -1.93
CA ASN A 44 -8.46 -28.88 -3.33
C ASN A 44 -9.99 -28.86 -3.47
N GLN A 45 -10.73 -29.52 -2.57
CA GLN A 45 -12.21 -29.47 -2.54
C GLN A 45 -12.73 -28.06 -2.25
N GLN A 46 -12.12 -27.31 -1.31
CA GLN A 46 -12.45 -25.91 -1.06
C GLN A 46 -12.13 -25.02 -2.27
N THR A 47 -11.02 -25.30 -2.95
CA THR A 47 -10.61 -24.61 -4.19
C THR A 47 -11.63 -24.82 -5.32
N ASP A 48 -12.08 -26.06 -5.53
CA ASP A 48 -13.11 -26.39 -6.53
C ASP A 48 -14.44 -25.69 -6.23
N GLN A 49 -14.86 -25.67 -4.96
CA GLN A 49 -16.06 -24.93 -4.56
C GLN A 49 -15.92 -23.43 -4.86
N ALA A 50 -14.78 -22.82 -4.52
CA ALA A 50 -14.49 -21.41 -4.75
C ALA A 50 -14.45 -21.02 -6.24
N ILE A 51 -13.94 -21.91 -7.10
CA ILE A 51 -13.97 -21.74 -8.55
C ILE A 51 -15.42 -21.84 -9.07
N ALA A 52 -16.14 -22.90 -8.71
CA ALA A 52 -17.48 -23.20 -9.24
C ALA A 52 -18.55 -22.16 -8.83
N ASN A 53 -18.45 -21.56 -7.63
CA ASN A 53 -19.35 -20.48 -7.20
C ASN A 53 -18.75 -19.06 -7.39
N GLY A 54 -17.46 -18.97 -7.70
CA GLY A 54 -16.70 -17.72 -7.81
C GLY A 54 -16.63 -16.93 -6.49
N ASN A 55 -16.52 -17.60 -5.34
CA ASN A 55 -16.42 -17.01 -4.00
C ASN A 55 -15.00 -17.12 -3.44
N PHE A 56 -14.04 -16.54 -4.17
CA PHE A 56 -12.63 -16.49 -3.76
C PHE A 56 -12.40 -15.65 -2.50
N GLU A 57 -13.35 -14.78 -2.12
CA GLU A 57 -13.25 -13.97 -0.90
C GLU A 57 -13.49 -14.81 0.36
N ALA A 58 -14.48 -15.71 0.35
CA ALA A 58 -14.63 -16.72 1.41
C ALA A 58 -13.44 -17.69 1.44
N HIS A 59 -12.91 -18.11 0.28
CA HIS A 59 -11.72 -18.97 0.23
C HIS A 59 -10.49 -18.28 0.81
N LEU A 60 -10.24 -17.01 0.48
CA LEU A 60 -9.15 -16.22 1.04
C LEU A 60 -9.28 -16.07 2.57
N ASN A 61 -10.50 -15.89 3.08
CA ASN A 61 -10.77 -15.86 4.52
C ASN A 61 -10.49 -17.22 5.19
N ASN A 62 -10.89 -18.33 4.58
CA ASN A 62 -10.60 -19.68 5.07
C ASN A 62 -9.10 -19.98 5.12
N LEU A 63 -8.36 -19.63 4.04
CA LEU A 63 -6.91 -19.73 3.98
C LEU A 63 -6.23 -18.86 5.04
N THR A 64 -6.71 -17.62 5.23
CA THR A 64 -6.23 -16.71 6.28
C THR A 64 -6.41 -17.32 7.67
N ALA A 65 -7.60 -17.86 7.98
CA ALA A 65 -7.89 -18.52 9.25
C ALA A 65 -7.01 -19.75 9.47
N TYR A 66 -6.85 -20.59 8.45
CA TYR A 66 -5.97 -21.76 8.50
C TYR A 66 -4.51 -21.38 8.78
N LEU A 67 -3.94 -20.43 8.03
CA LEU A 67 -2.55 -20.00 8.19
C LEU A 67 -2.29 -19.40 9.58
N ASN A 68 -3.17 -18.52 10.06
CA ASN A 68 -3.05 -17.93 11.41
C ASN A 68 -3.21 -18.98 12.52
N GLY A 69 -4.10 -19.96 12.35
CA GLY A 69 -4.32 -21.04 13.32
C GLY A 69 -3.19 -22.09 13.34
N ASN A 70 -2.45 -22.27 12.25
CA ASN A 70 -1.49 -23.37 12.09
C ASN A 70 -0.02 -22.96 12.04
N VAL A 71 0.32 -21.67 12.01
CA VAL A 71 1.73 -21.19 12.00
C VAL A 71 2.53 -21.65 13.22
N GLY A 72 1.92 -21.67 14.42
CA GLY A 72 2.59 -22.09 15.66
C GLY A 72 3.59 -21.06 16.19
N GLY A 73 4.75 -21.51 16.67
CA GLY A 73 5.74 -20.66 17.34
C GLY A 73 6.53 -19.76 16.37
N MET A 74 6.71 -18.49 16.74
CA MET A 74 7.48 -17.52 15.95
C MET A 74 8.99 -17.67 16.16
N THR A 75 9.54 -18.81 15.73
CA THR A 75 11.00 -19.06 15.66
C THR A 75 11.38 -19.44 14.23
N GLU A 76 12.61 -19.10 13.82
CA GLU A 76 13.11 -19.39 12.47
C GLU A 76 12.99 -20.89 12.12
N GLU A 77 13.35 -21.78 13.06
CA GLU A 77 13.28 -23.22 12.86
C GLU A 77 11.84 -23.72 12.68
N ASN A 78 10.88 -23.23 13.47
CA ASN A 78 9.47 -23.63 13.31
C ASN A 78 8.87 -23.08 12.01
N LEU A 79 9.15 -21.82 11.67
CA LEU A 79 8.64 -21.22 10.44
C LEU A 79 9.23 -21.91 9.19
N LYS A 80 10.52 -22.27 9.19
CA LYS A 80 11.13 -23.10 8.13
C LYS A 80 10.48 -24.48 8.01
N LYS A 81 10.19 -25.15 9.13
CA LYS A 81 9.44 -26.41 9.13
C LYS A 81 8.00 -26.26 8.60
N LYS A 82 7.34 -25.13 8.86
CA LYS A 82 6.00 -24.83 8.35
C LYS A 82 5.99 -24.53 6.86
N LEU A 83 6.96 -23.78 6.36
CA LEU A 83 7.11 -23.54 4.91
C LEU A 83 7.49 -24.80 4.12
N ALA A 84 8.06 -25.82 4.79
CA ALA A 84 8.33 -27.13 4.21
C ALA A 84 7.16 -28.14 4.34
N ASP A 85 6.06 -27.80 5.03
CA ASP A 85 4.86 -28.64 5.08
C ASP A 85 4.06 -28.48 3.77
N PRO A 86 3.77 -29.56 3.01
CA PRO A 86 3.13 -29.44 1.70
C PRO A 86 1.73 -28.80 1.72
N VAL A 87 0.95 -28.98 2.79
CA VAL A 87 -0.40 -28.44 2.89
C VAL A 87 -0.36 -26.97 3.27
N PHE A 88 0.54 -26.60 4.20
CA PHE A 88 0.78 -25.21 4.58
C PHE A 88 1.37 -24.39 3.43
N ALA A 89 2.33 -24.96 2.68
CA ALA A 89 2.92 -24.35 1.49
C ALA A 89 1.88 -24.16 0.37
N ALA A 90 1.04 -25.17 0.10
CA ALA A 90 -0.05 -25.05 -0.88
C ALA A 90 -1.08 -23.98 -0.48
N ALA A 91 -1.51 -23.96 0.79
CA ALA A 91 -2.44 -22.95 1.30
C ALA A 91 -1.87 -21.53 1.23
N LEU A 92 -0.57 -21.36 1.53
CA LEU A 92 0.12 -20.08 1.43
C LEU A 92 0.28 -19.61 -0.03
N ALA A 93 0.61 -20.52 -0.94
CA ALA A 93 0.71 -20.22 -2.38
C ALA A 93 -0.66 -19.80 -2.95
N GLN A 94 -1.75 -20.51 -2.61
CA GLN A 94 -3.11 -20.09 -2.98
C GLN A 94 -3.47 -18.73 -2.37
N TRP A 95 -3.17 -18.50 -1.09
CA TRP A 95 -3.45 -17.24 -0.40
C TRP A 95 -2.76 -16.06 -1.11
N GLN A 96 -1.48 -16.20 -1.45
CA GLN A 96 -0.72 -15.18 -2.16
C GLN A 96 -1.22 -15.00 -3.61
N PHE A 97 -1.53 -16.09 -4.32
CA PHE A 97 -2.07 -16.03 -5.69
C PHE A 97 -3.41 -15.28 -5.75
N ILE A 98 -4.33 -15.57 -4.82
CA ILE A 98 -5.61 -14.86 -4.71
C ILE A 98 -5.41 -13.40 -4.28
N SER A 99 -4.50 -13.13 -3.34
CA SER A 99 -4.23 -11.77 -2.86
C SER A 99 -3.58 -10.87 -3.91
N GLN A 100 -2.66 -11.41 -4.72
CA GLN A 100 -1.98 -10.69 -5.80
C GLN A 100 -2.88 -10.47 -7.02
N THR A 101 -3.83 -11.37 -7.26
CA THR A 101 -4.78 -11.31 -8.39
C THR A 101 -6.04 -10.52 -8.07
N GLY A 102 -6.47 -10.55 -6.81
CA GLY A 102 -7.73 -9.99 -6.31
C GLY A 102 -8.88 -11.00 -6.41
N ALA A 103 -9.56 -11.28 -5.29
CA ALA A 103 -10.67 -12.24 -5.25
C ALA A 103 -11.80 -11.91 -6.24
N ALA A 104 -12.13 -10.62 -6.44
CA ALA A 104 -13.14 -10.17 -7.41
C ALA A 104 -12.70 -10.35 -8.88
N THR A 105 -11.41 -10.21 -9.18
CA THR A 105 -10.83 -10.57 -10.48
C THR A 105 -11.05 -12.06 -10.77
N MET A 106 -10.65 -12.91 -9.84
CA MET A 106 -10.78 -14.37 -9.98
C MET A 106 -12.24 -14.81 -10.09
N ALA A 107 -13.12 -14.18 -9.31
CA ALA A 107 -14.57 -14.40 -9.38
C ALA A 107 -15.15 -14.02 -10.75
N THR A 108 -14.61 -13.01 -11.42
CA THR A 108 -15.03 -12.57 -12.76
C THR A 108 -14.48 -13.52 -13.82
N PHE A 109 -13.21 -13.90 -13.71
CA PHE A 109 -12.54 -14.84 -14.62
C PHE A 109 -13.19 -16.24 -14.60
N ALA A 110 -13.43 -16.81 -13.41
CA ALA A 110 -14.04 -18.13 -13.24
C ALA A 110 -15.51 -18.21 -13.71
N LYS A 111 -16.18 -17.08 -13.95
CA LYS A 111 -17.58 -17.01 -14.38
C LYS A 111 -17.77 -16.91 -15.90
N LYS A 112 -16.69 -16.94 -16.69
CA LYS A 112 -16.75 -16.87 -18.15
C LYS A 112 -17.30 -18.14 -18.80
N ASP A 113 -16.61 -19.25 -18.59
CA ASP A 113 -16.90 -20.55 -19.20
C ASP A 113 -16.18 -21.68 -18.45
N ALA A 114 -16.37 -22.92 -18.91
CA ALA A 114 -15.76 -24.10 -18.30
C ALA A 114 -14.23 -24.16 -18.47
N ASP A 115 -13.66 -23.59 -19.54
CA ASP A 115 -12.22 -23.67 -19.81
C ASP A 115 -11.43 -22.75 -18.87
N HIS A 116 -11.99 -21.58 -18.54
CA HIS A 116 -11.48 -20.71 -17.48
C HIS A 116 -11.53 -21.40 -16.10
N GLN A 117 -12.55 -22.22 -15.82
CA GLN A 117 -12.63 -23.02 -14.59
C GLN A 117 -11.63 -24.18 -14.58
N ASN A 118 -11.47 -24.88 -15.71
CA ASN A 118 -10.48 -25.95 -15.90
C ASN A 118 -9.04 -25.43 -15.68
N PHE A 119 -8.71 -24.28 -16.28
CA PHE A 119 -7.42 -23.59 -16.13
C PHE A 119 -7.14 -23.19 -14.66
N LEU A 120 -8.10 -22.58 -13.97
CA LEU A 120 -7.94 -22.27 -12.54
C LEU A 120 -7.81 -23.54 -11.69
N GLY A 121 -8.57 -24.60 -12.01
CA GLY A 121 -8.51 -25.89 -11.34
C GLY A 121 -7.17 -26.60 -11.53
N TRP A 122 -6.51 -26.43 -12.68
CA TRP A 122 -5.14 -26.87 -12.92
C TRP A 122 -4.13 -26.01 -12.16
N ALA A 123 -4.19 -24.68 -12.30
CA ALA A 123 -3.20 -23.77 -11.74
C ALA A 123 -3.20 -23.79 -10.20
N MET A 124 -4.37 -23.63 -9.57
CA MET A 124 -4.48 -23.45 -8.11
C MET A 124 -4.23 -24.74 -7.30
N LYS A 125 -4.28 -25.92 -7.94
CA LYS A 125 -3.99 -27.21 -7.29
C LYS A 125 -2.53 -27.64 -7.42
N ASN A 126 -1.74 -26.93 -8.23
CA ASN A 126 -0.31 -27.20 -8.41
C ASN A 126 0.53 -26.11 -7.74
N THR A 127 1.07 -26.41 -6.55
CA THR A 127 1.88 -25.47 -5.76
C THR A 127 3.04 -24.90 -6.56
N ASP A 128 3.74 -25.73 -7.35
CA ASP A 128 4.90 -25.29 -8.14
C ASP A 128 4.52 -24.39 -9.34
N VAL A 129 3.32 -24.59 -9.90
CA VAL A 129 2.77 -23.72 -10.95
C VAL A 129 2.42 -22.34 -10.37
N MET A 130 1.81 -22.29 -9.19
CA MET A 130 1.56 -21.03 -8.47
C MET A 130 2.87 -20.34 -8.06
N ASN A 131 3.84 -21.09 -7.53
CA ASN A 131 5.16 -20.57 -7.16
C ASN A 131 5.84 -19.92 -8.39
N THR A 132 5.92 -20.64 -9.51
CA THR A 132 6.49 -20.13 -10.78
C THR A 132 5.81 -18.83 -11.25
N TYR A 133 4.48 -18.72 -11.10
CA TYR A 133 3.74 -17.48 -11.43
C TYR A 133 4.06 -16.33 -10.46
N LEU A 134 4.16 -16.61 -9.16
CA LEU A 134 4.41 -15.62 -8.12
C LEU A 134 5.86 -15.10 -8.14
N GLU A 135 6.83 -15.98 -8.41
CA GLU A 135 8.24 -15.66 -8.67
C GLU A 135 8.40 -14.71 -9.86
N GLY A 136 7.53 -14.80 -10.86
CA GLY A 136 7.45 -13.87 -11.99
C GLY A 136 7.07 -12.43 -11.61
N GLY A 137 6.64 -12.18 -10.36
CA GLY A 137 6.29 -10.88 -9.82
C GLY A 137 4.94 -10.33 -10.32
N SER A 138 4.69 -9.04 -10.08
CA SER A 138 3.42 -8.42 -10.48
C SER A 138 3.29 -8.26 -12.00
N PRO A 139 2.10 -8.47 -12.59
CA PRO A 139 1.83 -8.20 -14.00
C PRO A 139 2.15 -6.75 -14.40
N THR A 140 2.63 -6.54 -15.62
CA THR A 140 2.82 -5.20 -16.20
C THR A 140 1.50 -4.41 -16.15
N GLY A 141 1.59 -3.10 -15.88
CA GLY A 141 0.41 -2.24 -15.72
C GLY A 141 -0.46 -2.54 -14.48
N LYS A 142 -0.06 -3.48 -13.61
CA LYS A 142 -0.88 -4.00 -12.50
C LYS A 142 -2.23 -4.56 -12.97
N ASN A 143 -2.25 -5.25 -14.12
CA ASN A 143 -3.45 -5.83 -14.74
C ASN A 143 -3.50 -7.38 -14.61
N PRO A 144 -3.87 -7.93 -13.43
CA PRO A 144 -3.91 -9.38 -13.22
C PRO A 144 -5.03 -10.07 -13.99
N VAL A 145 -6.10 -9.35 -14.37
CA VAL A 145 -7.16 -9.91 -15.23
C VAL A 145 -6.52 -10.36 -16.54
N ASN A 146 -5.91 -9.43 -17.28
CA ASN A 146 -5.36 -9.68 -18.60
C ASN A 146 -4.18 -10.67 -18.57
N ALA A 147 -3.41 -10.70 -17.47
CA ALA A 147 -2.39 -11.75 -17.27
C ALA A 147 -3.00 -13.17 -17.24
N LEU A 148 -4.11 -13.38 -16.52
CA LEU A 148 -4.78 -14.68 -16.53
C LEU A 148 -5.42 -15.00 -17.89
N GLU A 149 -6.00 -14.01 -18.58
CA GLU A 149 -6.56 -14.17 -19.94
C GLU A 149 -5.50 -14.68 -20.93
N ILE A 150 -4.33 -14.06 -20.94
CA ILE A 150 -3.22 -14.40 -21.84
C ILE A 150 -2.64 -15.77 -21.46
N TRP A 151 -2.47 -16.06 -20.17
CA TRP A 151 -1.97 -17.36 -19.73
C TRP A 151 -2.94 -18.49 -20.10
N ASN A 152 -4.24 -18.31 -19.88
CA ASN A 152 -5.29 -19.25 -20.29
C ASN A 152 -5.34 -19.44 -21.82
N THR A 153 -5.14 -18.36 -22.58
CA THR A 153 -5.06 -18.42 -24.05
C THR A 153 -3.89 -19.29 -24.52
N ILE A 154 -2.70 -19.14 -23.89
CA ILE A 154 -1.53 -19.97 -24.21
C ILE A 154 -1.72 -21.41 -23.71
N TRP A 155 -2.29 -21.61 -22.52
CA TRP A 155 -2.55 -22.90 -21.90
C TRP A 155 -3.48 -23.79 -22.75
N ASN A 156 -4.55 -23.23 -23.32
CA ASN A 156 -5.45 -23.94 -24.24
C ASN A 156 -4.81 -24.18 -25.62
N ALA A 157 -3.91 -23.30 -26.08
CA ALA A 157 -3.32 -23.38 -27.41
C ALA A 157 -2.11 -24.32 -27.50
N ASP A 158 -1.45 -24.65 -26.38
CA ASP A 158 -0.23 -25.46 -26.37
C ASP A 158 -0.03 -26.24 -25.06
N ALA A 159 -0.20 -27.57 -25.11
CA ALA A 159 0.01 -28.46 -23.97
C ALA A 159 1.45 -28.41 -23.40
N ASN A 160 2.46 -28.00 -24.19
CA ASN A 160 3.81 -27.85 -23.68
C ASN A 160 3.91 -26.70 -22.64
N SER A 161 3.00 -25.73 -22.67
CA SER A 161 2.99 -24.59 -21.73
C SER A 161 2.57 -24.97 -20.31
N HIS A 162 2.30 -26.25 -20.04
CA HIS A 162 1.84 -26.75 -18.75
C HIS A 162 3.01 -27.11 -17.81
N GLU A 163 4.23 -27.27 -18.33
CA GLU A 163 5.41 -27.61 -17.52
C GLU A 163 6.74 -27.02 -18.04
N GLY A 164 7.78 -27.09 -17.20
CA GLY A 164 9.17 -26.80 -17.57
C GLY A 164 9.43 -25.40 -18.12
N LEU A 165 10.29 -25.32 -19.14
CA LEU A 165 10.69 -24.06 -19.80
C LEU A 165 9.50 -23.33 -20.42
N TYR A 166 8.58 -24.07 -21.05
CA TYR A 166 7.48 -23.45 -21.79
C TYR A 166 6.35 -22.97 -20.86
N LEU A 167 6.18 -23.56 -19.68
CA LEU A 167 5.42 -22.96 -18.58
C LEU A 167 6.00 -21.61 -18.17
N LYS A 168 7.30 -21.54 -17.91
CA LYS A 168 7.97 -20.27 -17.57
C LYS A 168 7.80 -19.23 -18.69
N LEU A 169 7.93 -19.62 -19.96
CA LEU A 169 7.74 -18.75 -21.12
C LEU A 169 6.29 -18.27 -21.27
N ALA A 170 5.30 -19.12 -21.03
CA ALA A 170 3.89 -18.75 -21.06
C ALA A 170 3.53 -17.74 -19.97
N ILE A 171 3.99 -17.99 -18.73
CA ILE A 171 3.84 -17.07 -17.59
C ILE A 171 4.58 -15.75 -17.85
N ALA A 172 5.82 -15.80 -18.35
CA ALA A 172 6.58 -14.60 -18.69
C ALA A 172 5.88 -13.76 -19.76
N THR A 173 5.32 -14.40 -20.79
CA THR A 173 4.55 -13.74 -21.84
C THR A 173 3.27 -13.10 -21.27
N SER A 174 2.54 -13.80 -20.41
CA SER A 174 1.29 -13.30 -19.83
C SER A 174 1.51 -12.16 -18.83
N LEU A 175 2.53 -12.25 -17.97
CA LEU A 175 2.91 -11.18 -17.04
C LEU A 175 3.50 -9.96 -17.76
N ALA A 176 4.20 -10.15 -18.88
CA ALA A 176 4.76 -9.05 -19.68
C ALA A 176 3.67 -8.31 -20.49
N HIS A 177 2.85 -9.03 -21.26
CA HIS A 177 1.78 -8.47 -22.10
C HIS A 177 0.49 -8.11 -21.35
N ALA A 178 0.47 -8.22 -20.01
CA ALA A 178 -0.64 -7.81 -19.16
C ALA A 178 -1.07 -6.34 -19.39
N GLU A 179 -0.11 -5.47 -19.72
CA GLU A 179 -0.36 -4.22 -20.45
C GLU A 179 0.04 -4.46 -21.92
N PRO A 180 -0.78 -4.11 -22.93
CA PRO A 180 -0.47 -4.41 -24.33
C PRO A 180 0.82 -3.74 -24.83
N ILE A 181 1.85 -4.56 -25.04
CA ILE A 181 3.06 -4.18 -25.78
C ILE A 181 2.65 -3.88 -27.23
N LYS A 182 3.26 -2.85 -27.82
CA LYS A 182 2.92 -2.32 -29.15
C LYS A 182 4.17 -2.16 -29.99
N TYR A 183 4.03 -2.27 -31.31
CA TYR A 183 5.14 -2.06 -32.23
C TYR A 183 5.61 -0.60 -32.18
N TRP A 184 6.92 -0.40 -31.98
CA TRP A 184 7.54 0.92 -31.94
C TRP A 184 7.46 1.72 -33.26
N THR A 185 7.06 1.07 -34.35
CA THR A 185 7.01 1.61 -35.72
C THR A 185 5.63 2.14 -36.14
N ASN A 186 4.54 1.53 -35.62
CA ASN A 186 3.16 1.82 -36.05
C ASN A 186 2.11 1.70 -34.92
N ASN A 187 2.55 1.49 -33.68
CA ASN A 187 1.75 1.40 -32.45
C ASN A 187 0.66 0.29 -32.45
N GLN A 188 0.71 -0.68 -33.36
CA GLN A 188 -0.19 -1.84 -33.33
C GLN A 188 0.16 -2.79 -32.17
N PRO A 189 -0.82 -3.44 -31.51
CA PRO A 189 -0.57 -4.35 -30.40
C PRO A 189 0.09 -5.66 -30.86
N ILE A 190 1.04 -6.16 -30.08
CA ILE A 190 1.70 -7.46 -30.30
C ILE A 190 0.82 -8.58 -29.75
N ASN A 191 0.55 -9.60 -30.57
CA ASN A 191 -0.20 -10.78 -30.13
C ASN A 191 0.66 -11.66 -29.19
N PRO A 192 0.26 -11.89 -27.93
CA PRO A 192 1.07 -12.65 -26.98
C PRO A 192 1.16 -14.13 -27.32
N LEU A 193 0.13 -14.75 -27.91
CA LEU A 193 0.21 -16.15 -28.33
C LEU A 193 1.21 -16.33 -29.47
N THR A 194 1.22 -15.41 -30.45
CA THR A 194 2.22 -15.37 -31.51
C THR A 194 3.63 -15.16 -30.95
N ARG A 195 3.79 -14.26 -29.98
CA ARG A 195 5.08 -13.98 -29.31
C ARG A 195 5.63 -15.20 -28.56
N TYR A 196 4.77 -15.90 -27.82
CA TYR A 196 5.09 -17.17 -27.16
C TYR A 196 5.50 -18.24 -28.20
N GLN A 197 4.71 -18.42 -29.26
CA GLN A 197 4.96 -19.41 -30.32
C GLN A 197 6.26 -19.12 -31.09
N HIS A 198 6.61 -17.85 -31.33
CA HIS A 198 7.87 -17.45 -31.95
C HIS A 198 9.08 -17.92 -31.12
N TYR A 199 9.11 -17.59 -29.83
CA TYR A 199 10.23 -17.98 -28.97
C TYR A 199 10.31 -19.50 -28.73
N LYS A 200 9.16 -20.18 -28.59
CA LYS A 200 9.11 -21.66 -28.57
C LYS A 200 9.71 -22.26 -29.85
N SER A 201 9.33 -21.74 -31.02
CA SER A 201 9.82 -22.27 -32.31
C SER A 201 11.32 -22.03 -32.49
N ALA A 202 11.79 -20.83 -32.17
CA ALA A 202 13.21 -20.49 -32.22
C ALA A 202 14.06 -21.34 -31.25
N ASP A 203 13.55 -21.63 -30.05
CA ASP A 203 14.19 -22.56 -29.11
C ASP A 203 14.27 -24.00 -29.67
N GLN A 204 13.17 -24.51 -30.23
CA GLN A 204 13.11 -25.86 -30.81
C GLN A 204 14.02 -26.00 -32.05
N ASN A 205 14.19 -24.93 -32.82
CA ASN A 205 15.14 -24.86 -33.94
C ASN A 205 16.60 -24.66 -33.51
N ASN A 206 16.88 -24.38 -32.23
CA ASN A 206 18.19 -23.99 -31.69
C ASN A 206 18.73 -22.66 -32.29
N GLU A 207 17.82 -21.73 -32.56
CA GLU A 207 18.14 -20.36 -33.01
C GLU A 207 18.51 -19.42 -31.85
N LEU A 208 18.08 -19.75 -30.62
CA LEU A 208 18.34 -18.97 -29.40
C LEU A 208 19.64 -19.39 -28.70
N LEU A 209 20.19 -18.49 -27.87
CA LEU A 209 21.39 -18.75 -27.06
C LEU A 209 21.07 -19.58 -25.81
N PRO A 210 22.01 -20.40 -25.29
CA PRO A 210 21.73 -21.41 -24.26
C PRO A 210 21.10 -20.89 -22.96
N CYS A 211 21.35 -19.63 -22.60
CA CYS A 211 20.77 -18.98 -21.43
C CYS A 211 19.25 -18.97 -21.40
N PHE A 212 18.60 -18.94 -22.57
CA PHE A 212 17.14 -18.95 -22.69
C PHE A 212 16.52 -20.12 -21.91
N ARG A 213 17.19 -21.28 -21.91
CA ARG A 213 16.77 -22.49 -21.17
C ARG A 213 17.10 -22.46 -19.68
N THR A 214 17.99 -21.58 -19.25
CA THR A 214 18.40 -21.43 -17.83
C THR A 214 17.51 -20.45 -17.05
N TYR A 215 16.85 -19.54 -17.75
CA TYR A 215 16.08 -18.47 -17.13
C TYR A 215 14.84 -18.97 -16.35
N ASP A 216 14.53 -18.24 -15.29
CA ASP A 216 13.25 -18.13 -14.61
C ASP A 216 12.23 -17.29 -15.43
N VAL A 217 11.13 -16.92 -14.78
CA VAL A 217 10.07 -16.10 -15.38
C VAL A 217 10.47 -14.63 -15.54
N TRP A 218 11.18 -14.01 -14.60
CA TRP A 218 11.48 -12.56 -14.66
C TRP A 218 12.50 -12.24 -15.75
N HIS A 219 13.54 -13.08 -15.90
CA HIS A 219 14.46 -12.99 -17.03
C HIS A 219 13.73 -13.19 -18.37
N LEU A 220 12.83 -14.17 -18.47
CA LEU A 220 12.04 -14.40 -19.69
C LEU A 220 11.06 -13.24 -19.99
N ARG A 221 10.55 -12.51 -18.98
CA ARG A 221 9.77 -11.27 -19.21
C ARG A 221 10.57 -10.24 -19.99
N LEU A 222 11.88 -10.14 -19.74
CA LEU A 222 12.78 -9.25 -20.47
C LEU A 222 13.13 -9.75 -21.88
N VAL A 223 13.02 -11.06 -22.15
CA VAL A 223 13.15 -11.60 -23.51
C VAL A 223 11.91 -11.28 -24.36
N VAL A 224 10.71 -11.49 -23.80
CA VAL A 224 9.45 -11.30 -24.55
C VAL A 224 9.01 -9.83 -24.65
N ASN A 225 9.42 -8.96 -23.73
CA ASN A 225 9.10 -7.52 -23.77
C ASN A 225 9.90 -6.76 -24.84
N THR A 226 9.54 -6.93 -26.11
CA THR A 226 10.28 -6.38 -27.25
C THR A 226 9.34 -5.80 -28.32
N TRP A 227 9.66 -4.60 -28.83
CA TRP A 227 8.73 -3.76 -29.61
C TRP A 227 8.79 -3.99 -31.12
N SER A 228 9.58 -4.94 -31.60
CA SER A 228 9.58 -5.34 -33.01
C SER A 228 8.70 -6.57 -33.27
N PRO A 229 8.17 -6.72 -34.50
CA PRO A 229 7.43 -7.91 -34.91
C PRO A 229 8.36 -9.13 -35.09
N GLU A 230 7.74 -10.30 -35.17
CA GLU A 230 8.39 -11.61 -35.28
C GLU A 230 9.31 -11.71 -36.51
N GLU A 231 8.96 -11.10 -37.64
CA GLU A 231 9.83 -11.02 -38.81
C GLU A 231 11.10 -10.17 -38.58
N ASP A 232 11.02 -9.12 -37.76
CA ASP A 232 12.16 -8.26 -37.42
C ASP A 232 13.14 -8.98 -36.48
N LEU A 233 12.63 -9.77 -35.53
CA LEU A 233 13.45 -10.61 -34.66
C LEU A 233 14.12 -11.74 -35.46
N THR A 234 13.40 -12.33 -36.42
CA THR A 234 13.95 -13.33 -37.35
C THR A 234 15.02 -12.72 -38.25
N TRP A 235 14.80 -11.50 -38.76
CA TRP A 235 15.79 -10.73 -39.51
C TRP A 235 17.03 -10.44 -38.67
N ALA A 236 16.87 -10.01 -37.41
CA ALA A 236 17.98 -9.72 -36.51
C ALA A 236 18.84 -10.96 -36.23
N ARG A 237 18.21 -12.13 -36.01
CA ARG A 237 18.94 -13.41 -35.91
C ARG A 237 19.71 -13.72 -37.19
N ASN A 238 19.09 -13.56 -38.35
CA ASN A 238 19.72 -13.84 -39.63
C ASN A 238 20.92 -12.91 -39.91
N MET A 239 20.76 -11.59 -39.72
CA MET A 239 21.83 -10.60 -39.90
C MET A 239 23.05 -10.92 -39.04
N ILE A 240 22.88 -11.20 -37.74
CA ILE A 240 24.00 -11.63 -36.88
C ILE A 240 24.58 -12.98 -37.32
N ASN A 241 23.76 -13.94 -37.75
CA ASN A 241 24.25 -15.23 -38.26
C ASN A 241 25.09 -15.10 -39.55
N THR A 242 24.82 -14.12 -40.42
CA THR A 242 25.44 -14.00 -41.75
C THR A 242 26.50 -12.91 -41.88
N GLU A 243 26.33 -11.78 -41.19
CA GLU A 243 27.20 -10.60 -41.28
C GLU A 243 28.12 -10.45 -40.06
N HIS A 244 27.65 -10.83 -38.87
CA HIS A 244 28.33 -10.59 -37.58
C HIS A 244 28.38 -11.82 -36.63
N PRO A 245 28.85 -13.01 -37.09
CA PRO A 245 28.85 -14.23 -36.29
C PRO A 245 29.71 -14.13 -35.01
N GLU A 246 30.67 -13.20 -34.94
CA GLU A 246 31.45 -12.87 -33.74
C GLU A 246 30.61 -12.30 -32.59
N LEU A 247 29.42 -11.75 -32.90
CA LEU A 247 28.45 -11.25 -31.92
C LEU A 247 27.41 -12.31 -31.52
N LYS A 248 27.44 -13.52 -32.10
CA LYS A 248 26.59 -14.65 -31.72
C LYS A 248 27.08 -15.33 -30.43
N ASN A 249 27.26 -14.54 -29.38
CA ASN A 249 27.67 -14.94 -28.05
C ASN A 249 26.88 -14.09 -27.04
N GLN A 250 26.41 -14.71 -25.96
CA GLN A 250 25.61 -14.04 -24.93
C GLN A 250 26.33 -12.85 -24.29
N ASP A 251 27.64 -12.94 -24.05
CA ASP A 251 28.45 -11.81 -23.55
C ASP A 251 28.43 -10.60 -24.51
N LYS A 252 28.28 -10.85 -25.82
CA LYS A 252 28.51 -9.88 -26.90
C LYS A 252 27.29 -9.45 -27.69
N VAL A 253 26.16 -10.15 -27.60
CA VAL A 253 25.02 -9.87 -28.49
C VAL A 253 24.46 -8.46 -28.31
N GLY A 254 24.59 -7.85 -27.12
CA GLY A 254 24.28 -6.43 -26.89
C GLY A 254 25.29 -5.44 -27.47
N GLU A 255 26.53 -5.86 -27.76
CA GLU A 255 27.52 -5.06 -28.51
C GLU A 255 27.06 -4.78 -29.95
N SER A 256 26.04 -5.49 -30.45
CA SER A 256 25.36 -5.17 -31.72
C SER A 256 24.77 -3.75 -31.76
N ALA A 257 24.56 -3.10 -30.61
CA ALA A 257 24.28 -1.67 -30.54
C ALA A 257 25.32 -0.84 -31.31
N TYR A 258 26.60 -1.20 -31.23
CA TYR A 258 27.71 -0.46 -31.85
C TYR A 258 27.84 -0.68 -33.37
N LEU A 259 27.01 -1.55 -33.96
CA LEU A 259 26.84 -1.63 -35.43
C LEU A 259 26.06 -0.42 -35.98
N VAL A 260 25.26 0.25 -35.13
CA VAL A 260 24.44 1.39 -35.52
C VAL A 260 25.28 2.68 -35.45
N ASN A 261 25.56 3.25 -36.63
CA ASN A 261 26.29 4.52 -36.73
C ASN A 261 25.59 5.66 -35.97
N TYR A 262 26.35 6.49 -35.25
CA TYR A 262 25.80 7.68 -34.59
C TYR A 262 25.50 8.77 -35.62
N VAL A 263 24.23 9.06 -35.87
CA VAL A 263 23.75 9.97 -36.92
C VAL A 263 22.62 10.84 -36.40
N THR A 264 22.74 12.16 -36.54
CA THR A 264 21.72 13.14 -36.13
C THR A 264 20.85 13.64 -37.27
N HIS A 265 21.31 13.52 -38.53
CA HIS A 265 20.61 13.96 -39.74
C HIS A 265 20.80 12.92 -40.85
N ASN A 266 19.72 12.57 -41.56
CA ASN A 266 19.78 11.62 -42.67
C ASN A 266 20.42 12.25 -43.93
N LYS A 267 20.60 11.44 -44.99
CA LYS A 267 21.18 11.88 -46.28
C LYS A 267 20.45 13.05 -46.97
N ASP A 268 19.19 13.30 -46.61
CA ASP A 268 18.34 14.34 -47.18
C ASP A 268 18.24 15.57 -46.24
N GLY A 269 19.04 15.59 -45.16
CA GLY A 269 19.12 16.69 -44.20
C GLY A 269 18.05 16.67 -43.08
N VAL A 270 17.20 15.63 -43.02
CA VAL A 270 16.16 15.55 -41.98
C VAL A 270 16.77 15.12 -40.65
N SER A 271 16.53 15.89 -39.59
CA SER A 271 17.00 15.57 -38.24
C SER A 271 16.23 14.41 -37.62
N ILE A 272 16.90 13.54 -36.86
CA ILE A 272 16.27 12.46 -36.09
C ILE A 272 15.25 12.99 -35.08
N HIS A 273 15.44 14.22 -34.61
CA HIS A 273 14.51 14.91 -33.70
C HIS A 273 13.19 15.35 -34.35
N ALA A 274 13.06 15.22 -35.68
CA ALA A 274 11.77 15.33 -36.38
C ALA A 274 10.89 14.07 -36.25
N GLY A 275 11.43 13.00 -35.64
CA GLY A 275 10.76 11.70 -35.44
C GLY A 275 11.23 10.63 -36.42
N ASN A 276 11.15 9.37 -36.00
CA ASN A 276 11.63 8.22 -36.78
C ASN A 276 10.98 8.17 -38.18
N ASP A 277 9.67 8.38 -38.30
CA ASP A 277 8.94 8.34 -39.57
C ASP A 277 9.43 9.39 -40.58
N ALA A 278 9.89 10.55 -40.11
CA ALA A 278 10.47 11.59 -40.95
C ALA A 278 11.93 11.30 -41.34
N PHE A 279 12.68 10.60 -40.47
CA PHE A 279 14.10 10.30 -40.64
C PHE A 279 14.36 9.04 -41.49
N TYR A 280 13.64 7.95 -41.21
CA TYR A 280 13.77 6.66 -41.90
C TYR A 280 12.71 6.45 -43.00
N GLY A 281 11.58 7.18 -42.93
CA GLY A 281 10.39 6.95 -43.75
C GLY A 281 9.30 6.14 -43.03
N LEU A 282 8.07 6.20 -43.52
CA LEU A 282 6.95 5.41 -43.00
C LEU A 282 7.20 3.91 -43.20
N GLY A 283 6.92 3.11 -42.16
CA GLY A 283 7.16 1.66 -42.19
C GLY A 283 8.61 1.24 -41.97
N TRP A 284 9.43 2.11 -41.37
CA TRP A 284 10.77 1.76 -40.87
C TRP A 284 10.74 0.60 -39.86
N ASN A 285 11.89 -0.05 -39.66
CA ASN A 285 12.04 -1.23 -38.80
C ASN A 285 13.49 -1.36 -38.27
N LEU A 286 13.87 -2.49 -37.62
CA LEU A 286 15.25 -2.72 -37.17
C LEU A 286 16.29 -2.60 -38.31
N SER A 287 15.99 -3.13 -39.50
CA SER A 287 16.90 -3.03 -40.66
C SER A 287 17.12 -1.59 -41.13
N SER A 288 16.15 -0.70 -40.88
CA SER A 288 16.26 0.73 -41.19
C SER A 288 17.25 1.43 -40.26
N ILE A 289 17.25 1.10 -38.97
CA ILE A 289 18.19 1.66 -37.98
C ILE A 289 19.61 1.14 -38.24
N TYR A 290 19.78 -0.16 -38.51
CA TYR A 290 21.07 -0.74 -38.92
C TYR A 290 21.66 -0.01 -40.13
N ARG A 291 20.83 0.20 -41.17
CA ARG A 291 21.27 0.80 -42.44
C ARG A 291 21.54 2.31 -42.39
N PHE A 292 20.77 3.06 -41.61
CA PHE A 292 20.78 4.53 -41.66
C PHE A 292 21.36 5.21 -40.40
N GLY A 293 21.68 4.45 -39.35
CA GLY A 293 22.18 4.98 -38.09
C GLY A 293 21.10 5.68 -37.27
N GLY A 294 21.50 6.31 -36.17
CA GLY A 294 20.60 7.09 -35.31
C GLY A 294 21.32 7.64 -34.08
N VAL A 295 20.59 8.10 -33.07
CA VAL A 295 21.17 8.55 -31.79
C VAL A 295 21.09 7.47 -30.71
N CYS A 296 21.59 7.75 -29.49
CA CYS A 296 21.66 6.82 -28.37
C CYS A 296 20.36 6.02 -28.12
N GLY A 297 19.20 6.67 -28.23
CA GLY A 297 17.90 6.00 -28.10
C GLY A 297 17.57 4.97 -29.19
N ASN A 298 18.08 5.13 -30.42
CA ASN A 298 17.95 4.15 -31.50
C ASN A 298 19.00 3.03 -31.34
N ILE A 299 20.25 3.40 -31.07
CA ILE A 299 21.40 2.52 -30.82
C ILE A 299 21.10 1.49 -29.72
N SER A 300 20.69 1.96 -28.54
CA SER A 300 20.45 1.09 -27.37
C SER A 300 19.21 0.21 -27.54
N LYS A 301 18.17 0.68 -28.22
CA LYS A 301 16.98 -0.13 -28.55
C LYS A 301 17.26 -1.15 -29.65
N PHE A 302 18.17 -0.87 -30.58
CA PHE A 302 18.61 -1.86 -31.57
C PHE A 302 19.34 -3.01 -30.88
N GLY A 303 20.41 -2.74 -30.13
CA GLY A 303 21.17 -3.79 -29.43
C GLY A 303 20.33 -4.57 -28.42
N THR A 304 19.36 -3.93 -27.77
CA THR A 304 18.39 -4.62 -26.91
C THR A 304 17.58 -5.64 -27.72
N GLN A 305 16.96 -5.22 -28.82
CA GLN A 305 16.03 -6.09 -29.57
C GLN A 305 16.77 -7.18 -30.36
N VAL A 306 18.04 -6.96 -30.75
CA VAL A 306 18.92 -8.01 -31.26
C VAL A 306 19.25 -9.03 -30.15
N SER A 307 19.53 -8.58 -28.92
CA SER A 307 19.75 -9.49 -27.77
C SER A 307 18.51 -10.33 -27.46
N GLN A 308 17.35 -9.68 -27.40
CA GLN A 308 16.05 -10.33 -27.20
C GLN A 308 15.74 -11.32 -28.33
N ALA A 309 16.03 -10.99 -29.59
CA ALA A 309 15.84 -11.89 -30.73
C ALA A 309 16.61 -13.22 -30.60
N PHE A 310 17.75 -13.22 -29.89
CA PHE A 310 18.53 -14.43 -29.56
C PHE A 310 18.15 -15.07 -28.21
N GLY A 311 17.09 -14.61 -27.56
CA GLY A 311 16.62 -15.17 -26.28
C GLY A 311 17.42 -14.71 -25.07
N VAL A 312 18.14 -13.58 -25.17
CA VAL A 312 18.90 -12.99 -24.05
C VAL A 312 18.06 -11.92 -23.36
N ALA A 313 17.99 -11.97 -22.03
CA ALA A 313 17.29 -10.97 -21.23
C ALA A 313 18.01 -9.62 -21.36
N ALA A 314 17.31 -8.59 -21.84
CA ALA A 314 17.88 -7.26 -22.10
C ALA A 314 16.81 -6.16 -22.00
N MET A 315 17.23 -4.93 -21.71
CA MET A 315 16.38 -3.73 -21.76
C MET A 315 17.19 -2.45 -22.04
N PRO A 316 16.61 -1.42 -22.69
CA PRO A 316 17.17 -0.07 -22.66
C PRO A 316 17.01 0.52 -21.25
N VAL A 317 17.96 1.33 -20.84
CA VAL A 317 17.95 2.03 -19.54
C VAL A 317 18.13 3.52 -19.75
N GLY A 318 17.36 4.31 -19.02
CA GLY A 318 17.47 5.77 -19.03
C GLY A 318 18.67 6.22 -18.23
N GLN A 319 19.40 7.21 -18.74
CA GLN A 319 20.47 7.91 -18.02
C GLN A 319 20.28 9.43 -18.18
N PRO A 320 20.91 10.28 -17.35
CA PRO A 320 20.76 11.74 -17.44
C PRO A 320 21.09 12.29 -18.84
N GLY A 321 20.05 12.59 -19.63
CA GLY A 321 20.17 13.07 -21.02
C GLY A 321 20.52 12.01 -22.06
N HIS A 322 20.49 10.71 -21.71
CA HIS A 322 21.01 9.62 -22.54
C HIS A 322 20.22 8.32 -22.42
N CYS A 323 20.46 7.37 -23.32
CA CYS A 323 19.86 6.04 -23.30
C CYS A 323 20.95 4.99 -23.51
N ALA A 324 21.20 4.18 -22.49
CA ALA A 324 22.10 3.04 -22.50
C ALA A 324 21.29 1.73 -22.70
N LEU A 325 21.95 0.58 -22.79
CA LEU A 325 21.29 -0.73 -22.75
C LEU A 325 21.98 -1.68 -21.77
N ILE A 326 21.22 -2.63 -21.23
CA ILE A 326 21.74 -3.72 -20.41
C ILE A 326 21.32 -5.07 -21.00
N TRP A 327 22.20 -6.06 -20.92
CA TRP A 327 21.90 -7.45 -21.29
C TRP A 327 22.57 -8.43 -20.31
N ASN A 328 21.99 -9.61 -20.19
CA ASN A 328 22.39 -10.63 -19.24
C ASN A 328 23.40 -11.62 -19.88
N ASN A 329 24.59 -11.74 -19.29
CA ASN A 329 25.66 -12.65 -19.73
C ASN A 329 25.47 -14.07 -19.19
N LYS A 330 24.70 -14.19 -18.11
CA LYS A 330 24.22 -15.38 -17.40
C LYS A 330 23.42 -14.87 -16.19
N PRO A 331 22.50 -15.66 -15.60
CA PRO A 331 21.94 -15.34 -14.29
C PRO A 331 23.02 -14.85 -13.31
N SER A 332 22.74 -13.74 -12.64
CA SER A 332 23.63 -12.98 -11.75
C SER A 332 24.83 -12.27 -12.37
N SER A 333 24.78 -11.97 -13.68
CA SER A 333 25.80 -11.20 -14.40
C SER A 333 25.22 -10.36 -15.55
N TRP A 334 25.23 -9.03 -15.39
CA TRP A 334 24.73 -8.07 -16.39
C TRP A 334 25.84 -7.18 -16.96
N ASN A 335 25.78 -6.95 -18.27
CA ASN A 335 26.54 -5.92 -18.96
C ASN A 335 25.74 -4.61 -19.03
N LEU A 336 26.44 -3.47 -19.06
CA LEU A 336 25.90 -2.13 -19.35
C LEU A 336 26.71 -1.56 -20.53
N GLY A 337 26.05 -1.37 -21.67
CA GLY A 337 26.65 -0.83 -22.89
C GLY A 337 26.07 0.53 -23.25
N ASN A 338 26.79 1.26 -24.12
CA ASN A 338 26.50 2.65 -24.46
C ASN A 338 26.32 3.50 -23.19
N ASP A 339 27.24 3.36 -22.23
CA ASP A 339 27.16 3.96 -20.88
C ASP A 339 27.79 5.36 -20.81
N ILE A 340 27.16 6.27 -20.06
CA ILE A 340 27.76 7.56 -19.65
C ILE A 340 27.61 7.88 -18.14
N SER A 341 27.01 6.99 -17.34
CA SER A 341 26.67 7.30 -15.93
C SER A 341 26.75 6.12 -14.95
N GLY A 342 27.05 4.91 -15.43
CA GLY A 342 27.12 3.70 -14.63
C GLY A 342 25.78 3.26 -14.06
N TRP A 343 25.79 2.10 -13.39
CA TRP A 343 24.59 1.46 -12.81
C TRP A 343 23.79 2.38 -11.87
N GLY A 344 24.45 3.23 -11.08
CA GLY A 344 23.80 4.17 -10.16
C GLY A 344 23.08 5.34 -10.85
N GLY A 345 23.43 5.65 -12.09
CA GLY A 345 22.74 6.63 -12.93
C GLY A 345 21.62 6.06 -13.80
N SER A 346 21.48 4.72 -13.85
CA SER A 346 20.55 4.03 -14.74
C SER A 346 19.15 3.84 -14.12
N SER A 347 18.12 4.33 -14.80
CA SER A 347 16.70 4.04 -14.54
C SER A 347 16.12 3.06 -15.57
N ARG A 348 14.93 2.52 -15.32
CA ARG A 348 14.16 1.91 -16.43
C ARG A 348 13.89 2.96 -17.52
N HIS A 349 13.76 2.52 -18.77
CA HIS A 349 13.41 3.40 -19.89
C HIS A 349 11.89 3.40 -20.18
N ASP A 350 11.17 2.31 -19.92
CA ASP A 350 9.80 2.09 -20.44
C ASP A 350 8.84 1.45 -19.40
N ALA A 351 7.91 0.59 -19.86
CA ALA A 351 7.00 -0.20 -19.03
C ALA A 351 7.64 -1.45 -18.40
N THR A 352 8.93 -1.74 -18.66
CA THR A 352 9.64 -2.89 -18.10
C THR A 352 9.52 -2.93 -16.56
N VAL A 353 8.94 -4.02 -16.06
CA VAL A 353 8.88 -4.31 -14.61
C VAL A 353 10.25 -4.79 -14.14
N ILE A 354 10.81 -4.07 -13.17
CA ILE A 354 12.09 -4.39 -12.51
C ILE A 354 11.74 -5.11 -11.18
N PRO A 355 12.36 -6.26 -10.85
CA PRO A 355 12.12 -6.91 -9.56
C PRO A 355 12.55 -6.00 -8.40
N TRP A 356 11.86 -6.14 -7.26
CA TRP A 356 12.09 -5.33 -6.05
C TRP A 356 12.05 -3.80 -6.24
N SER A 357 11.24 -3.30 -7.19
CA SER A 357 11.05 -1.86 -7.42
C SER A 357 9.59 -1.41 -7.22
N ASP A 358 9.40 -0.12 -6.90
CA ASP A 358 8.09 0.52 -6.66
C ASP A 358 7.20 0.62 -7.93
N ASN A 359 7.77 0.27 -9.08
CA ASN A 359 7.19 0.40 -10.42
C ASN A 359 6.94 1.84 -10.87
N SER A 360 7.58 2.82 -10.24
CA SER A 360 7.62 4.22 -10.69
C SER A 360 8.35 4.37 -12.04
N PRO A 361 8.02 5.38 -12.88
CA PRO A 361 8.89 5.80 -13.98
C PRO A 361 10.33 6.12 -13.55
N THR A 362 10.57 6.42 -12.27
CA THR A 362 11.90 6.63 -11.69
C THR A 362 12.56 5.35 -11.15
N ASN A 363 11.99 4.16 -11.42
CA ASN A 363 12.56 2.84 -11.13
C ASN A 363 14.07 2.81 -11.43
N GLN A 364 14.90 2.41 -10.46
CA GLN A 364 16.37 2.40 -10.61
C GLN A 364 16.91 0.98 -10.80
N VAL A 365 17.84 0.81 -11.75
CA VAL A 365 18.43 -0.49 -12.10
C VAL A 365 19.15 -1.19 -10.93
N PRO A 366 19.75 -0.50 -9.93
CA PRO A 366 20.29 -1.17 -8.74
C PRO A 366 19.32 -2.11 -8.00
N TYR A 367 18.00 -1.92 -8.09
CA TYR A 367 17.04 -2.87 -7.49
C TYR A 367 17.04 -4.24 -8.20
N MET A 368 17.27 -4.26 -9.52
CA MET A 368 17.49 -5.51 -10.28
C MET A 368 18.80 -6.18 -9.86
N LEU A 369 19.87 -5.41 -9.69
CA LEU A 369 21.19 -5.93 -9.29
C LEU A 369 21.17 -6.48 -7.86
N LEU A 370 20.39 -5.87 -6.97
CA LEU A 370 20.14 -6.34 -5.61
C LEU A 370 19.37 -7.67 -5.60
N PHE A 371 18.34 -7.79 -6.44
CA PHE A 371 17.60 -9.04 -6.64
C PHE A 371 18.53 -10.15 -7.16
N GLU A 372 19.33 -9.86 -8.18
CA GLU A 372 20.35 -10.76 -8.74
C GLU A 372 21.46 -11.12 -7.74
N ASN A 373 21.80 -10.23 -6.81
CA ASN A 373 22.71 -10.55 -5.69
C ASN A 373 22.07 -11.54 -4.70
N ALA A 374 20.72 -11.57 -4.58
CA ALA A 374 19.98 -12.50 -3.75
C ALA A 374 19.68 -13.85 -4.43
N GLU A 375 19.47 -13.90 -5.76
CA GLU A 375 19.32 -15.15 -6.51
C GLU A 375 20.54 -16.08 -6.43
N ARG A 376 21.68 -15.57 -5.95
CA ARG A 376 22.89 -16.35 -5.59
C ARG A 376 22.69 -17.31 -4.41
N ASP A 377 21.66 -17.09 -3.59
CA ASP A 377 21.19 -18.03 -2.58
C ASP A 377 19.66 -18.21 -2.72
N PRO A 378 19.20 -18.94 -3.76
CA PRO A 378 17.80 -18.98 -4.12
C PRO A 378 16.95 -19.67 -3.05
N VAL A 379 17.55 -20.51 -2.21
CA VAL A 379 16.90 -21.16 -1.06
C VAL A 379 16.58 -20.14 0.03
N LYS A 380 17.47 -19.18 0.30
CA LYS A 380 17.17 -18.07 1.23
C LYS A 380 16.20 -17.05 0.64
N LEU A 381 16.27 -16.81 -0.67
CA LEU A 381 15.31 -15.94 -1.38
C LEU A 381 13.88 -16.49 -1.31
N ASP A 382 13.70 -17.78 -1.66
CA ASP A 382 12.44 -18.50 -1.53
C ASP A 382 11.89 -18.44 -0.08
N GLN A 383 12.72 -18.80 0.90
CA GLN A 383 12.33 -18.74 2.32
C GLN A 383 11.95 -17.31 2.74
N SER A 384 12.68 -16.30 2.28
CA SER A 384 12.44 -14.89 2.63
C SER A 384 11.13 -14.37 2.03
N GLU A 385 10.85 -14.64 0.75
CA GLU A 385 9.58 -14.27 0.10
C GLU A 385 8.39 -15.06 0.67
N ARG A 386 8.52 -16.37 0.93
CA ARG A 386 7.44 -17.15 1.56
C ARG A 386 7.12 -16.64 2.96
N LEU A 387 8.12 -16.26 3.77
CA LEU A 387 7.87 -15.59 5.05
C LEU A 387 7.21 -14.22 4.86
N ARG A 388 7.58 -13.47 3.82
CA ARG A 388 6.95 -12.19 3.48
C ARG A 388 5.47 -12.36 3.13
N TRP A 389 5.12 -13.36 2.34
CA TRP A 389 3.72 -13.71 2.04
C TRP A 389 2.97 -14.13 3.31
N LEU A 390 3.61 -14.95 4.17
CA LEU A 390 3.02 -15.40 5.43
C LEU A 390 2.75 -14.23 6.40
N ALA A 391 3.67 -13.27 6.50
CA ALA A 391 3.47 -12.05 7.28
C ALA A 391 2.28 -11.21 6.75
N LYS A 392 2.11 -11.13 5.42
CA LYS A 392 0.92 -10.48 4.83
C LYS A 392 -0.37 -11.20 5.21
N ALA A 393 -0.35 -12.54 5.22
CA ALA A 393 -1.47 -13.40 5.65
C ALA A 393 -1.79 -13.36 7.15
N MET A 394 -0.87 -12.92 8.03
CA MET A 394 -1.18 -12.79 9.46
C MET A 394 -2.21 -11.68 9.74
N THR A 395 -2.95 -11.80 10.85
CA THR A 395 -3.82 -10.73 11.36
C THR A 395 -3.17 -9.92 12.48
N SER A 396 -2.46 -10.58 13.41
CA SER A 396 -1.71 -9.92 14.49
C SER A 396 -0.50 -9.15 13.98
N ALA A 397 -0.38 -7.87 14.36
CA ALA A 397 0.76 -7.03 14.01
C ALA A 397 2.09 -7.55 14.57
N ASP A 398 2.09 -8.05 15.81
CA ASP A 398 3.28 -8.62 16.47
C ASP A 398 3.81 -9.84 15.69
N ASN A 399 2.90 -10.68 15.17
CA ASN A 399 3.27 -11.81 14.32
C ASN A 399 3.91 -11.32 13.00
N LYS A 400 3.40 -10.24 12.38
CA LYS A 400 4.02 -9.67 11.18
C LYS A 400 5.43 -9.16 11.46
N ILE A 401 5.61 -8.41 12.54
CA ILE A 401 6.91 -7.87 12.96
C ILE A 401 7.90 -9.02 13.23
N ALA A 402 7.47 -10.07 13.94
CA ALA A 402 8.31 -11.23 14.20
C ALA A 402 8.71 -11.98 12.90
N ILE A 403 7.77 -12.21 12.00
CA ILE A 403 8.04 -12.91 10.73
C ILE A 403 8.92 -12.06 9.80
N TYR A 404 8.72 -10.74 9.74
CA TYR A 404 9.60 -9.84 8.97
C TYR A 404 11.02 -9.81 9.55
N LYS A 405 11.20 -9.68 10.88
CA LYS A 405 12.52 -9.78 11.52
C LYS A 405 13.22 -11.13 11.25
N ILE A 406 12.48 -12.23 11.20
CA ILE A 406 13.04 -13.55 10.84
C ILE A 406 13.41 -13.60 9.35
N SER A 407 12.58 -13.06 8.46
CA SER A 407 12.85 -13.04 7.02
C SER A 407 14.07 -12.17 6.67
N THR A 408 14.22 -11.00 7.29
CA THR A 408 15.41 -10.15 7.09
C THR A 408 16.68 -10.74 7.73
N ASN A 409 16.56 -11.56 8.77
CA ASN A 409 17.71 -12.32 9.29
C ASN A 409 18.13 -13.46 8.34
N ILE A 410 17.19 -14.11 7.65
CA ILE A 410 17.49 -15.14 6.64
C ILE A 410 18.14 -14.51 5.40
N LEU A 411 17.58 -13.42 4.88
CA LEU A 411 18.09 -12.72 3.71
C LEU A 411 18.07 -11.19 3.93
N PRO A 412 19.14 -10.60 4.50
CA PRO A 412 19.18 -9.17 4.81
C PRO A 412 18.94 -8.27 3.61
N ILE A 413 19.34 -8.68 2.41
CA ILE A 413 19.18 -7.88 1.19
C ILE A 413 17.79 -7.96 0.54
N ASN A 414 16.81 -8.68 1.08
CA ASN A 414 15.46 -8.68 0.53
C ASN A 414 14.74 -7.35 0.79
N PHE A 415 14.84 -6.45 -0.18
CA PHE A 415 14.29 -5.10 -0.12
C PHE A 415 12.78 -5.06 0.14
N LEU A 416 12.00 -5.92 -0.49
CA LEU A 416 10.53 -5.87 -0.34
C LEU A 416 10.07 -6.32 1.06
N VAL A 417 10.85 -7.13 1.77
CA VAL A 417 10.58 -7.42 3.19
C VAL A 417 10.75 -6.15 4.03
N TRP A 418 11.79 -5.36 3.77
CA TRP A 418 12.01 -4.09 4.46
C TRP A 418 10.98 -3.02 4.08
N GLU A 419 10.56 -2.93 2.82
CA GLU A 419 9.49 -2.02 2.40
C GLU A 419 8.18 -2.32 3.15
N ASP A 420 7.76 -3.59 3.15
CA ASP A 420 6.56 -4.03 3.86
C ASP A 420 6.67 -3.90 5.39
N TYR A 421 7.87 -4.08 5.97
CA TYR A 421 8.11 -3.90 7.40
C TYR A 421 8.13 -2.42 7.80
N VAL A 422 8.82 -1.55 7.06
CA VAL A 422 8.80 -0.09 7.26
C VAL A 422 7.38 0.45 7.11
N SER A 423 6.63 0.00 6.10
CA SER A 423 5.23 0.36 5.89
C SER A 423 4.34 -0.04 7.07
N LEU A 424 4.51 -1.25 7.62
CA LEU A 424 3.80 -1.68 8.83
C LEU A 424 4.14 -0.83 10.07
N MET A 425 5.42 -0.49 10.25
CA MET A 425 5.89 0.30 11.39
C MET A 425 5.37 1.74 11.32
N LEU A 426 5.34 2.35 10.14
CA LEU A 426 4.76 3.68 9.90
C LEU A 426 3.23 3.72 10.12
N GLN A 427 2.54 2.59 9.95
CA GLN A 427 1.11 2.45 10.22
C GLN A 427 0.77 2.18 11.70
N ASN A 428 1.76 1.83 12.53
CA ASN A 428 1.55 1.52 13.95
C ASN A 428 1.84 2.76 14.82
N PRO A 429 0.83 3.40 15.44
CA PRO A 429 1.02 4.61 16.24
C PRO A 429 1.74 4.36 17.58
N ASN A 430 1.98 3.10 17.95
CA ASN A 430 2.56 2.71 19.25
C ASN A 430 4.05 2.32 19.18
N VAL A 431 4.70 2.42 18.01
CA VAL A 431 6.13 2.08 17.87
C VAL A 431 6.99 3.01 18.71
N THR A 432 7.84 2.42 19.57
CA THR A 432 8.69 3.16 20.50
C THR A 432 9.97 3.67 19.86
N ASP A 433 10.55 4.72 20.46
CA ASP A 433 11.89 5.24 20.16
C ASP A 433 12.98 4.15 20.05
N ALA A 434 12.83 3.05 20.82
CA ALA A 434 13.77 1.93 20.83
C ALA A 434 13.63 1.06 19.57
N GLU A 435 12.41 0.74 19.16
CA GLU A 435 12.10 -0.03 17.96
C GLU A 435 12.42 0.77 16.67
N TRP A 436 12.21 2.09 16.67
CA TRP A 436 12.65 2.95 15.56
C TRP A 436 14.18 2.95 15.40
N ARG A 437 14.94 2.97 16.51
CA ARG A 437 16.41 2.83 16.48
C ARG A 437 16.86 1.43 16.07
N GLU A 438 16.18 0.38 16.52
CA GLU A 438 16.44 -1.00 16.09
C GLU A 438 16.26 -1.13 14.57
N LEU A 439 15.10 -0.72 14.04
CA LEU A 439 14.78 -0.74 12.62
C LEU A 439 15.81 0.04 11.78
N ASN A 440 16.13 1.27 12.19
CA ASN A 440 17.14 2.10 11.54
C ASN A 440 18.51 1.41 11.45
N ASN A 441 18.97 0.87 12.58
CA ASN A 441 20.30 0.25 12.65
C ASN A 441 20.35 -1.07 11.87
N SER A 442 19.26 -1.83 11.84
CA SER A 442 19.15 -3.05 11.04
C SER A 442 19.11 -2.75 9.54
N ILE A 443 18.40 -1.70 9.09
CA ILE A 443 18.42 -1.23 7.69
C ILE A 443 19.83 -0.79 7.27
N ILE A 444 20.52 -0.01 8.12
CA ILE A 444 21.93 0.38 7.89
C ILE A 444 22.82 -0.86 7.76
N SER A 445 22.65 -1.86 8.62
CA SER A 445 23.45 -3.08 8.60
C SER A 445 23.19 -3.94 7.35
N ALA A 446 21.92 -4.02 6.91
CA ALA A 446 21.51 -4.80 5.75
C ALA A 446 21.99 -4.21 4.42
N PHE A 447 21.93 -2.88 4.28
CA PHE A 447 22.19 -2.18 3.02
C PHE A 447 23.45 -1.29 3.04
N ALA A 448 24.42 -1.58 3.91
CA ALA A 448 25.65 -0.80 4.05
C ALA A 448 26.42 -0.56 2.73
N ASN A 449 26.38 -1.54 1.81
CA ASN A 449 27.00 -1.44 0.48
C ASN A 449 26.02 -0.98 -0.62
N GLU A 450 24.73 -0.95 -0.32
CA GLU A 450 23.62 -0.81 -1.28
C GLU A 450 22.96 0.56 -1.11
N GLN A 451 23.74 1.60 -1.46
CA GLN A 451 23.45 3.01 -1.13
C GLN A 451 22.04 3.48 -1.53
N ARG A 452 21.45 2.93 -2.60
CA ARG A 452 20.14 3.34 -3.09
C ARG A 452 18.99 2.75 -2.25
N PRO A 453 18.86 1.41 -2.09
CA PRO A 453 17.99 0.78 -1.11
C PRO A 453 18.09 1.39 0.29
N LEU A 454 19.33 1.59 0.78
CA LEU A 454 19.62 2.21 2.07
C LEU A 454 18.96 3.59 2.21
N LYS A 455 19.20 4.47 1.22
CA LYS A 455 18.66 5.84 1.21
C LYS A 455 17.13 5.84 1.15
N ASP A 456 16.52 5.03 0.31
CA ASP A 456 15.07 5.04 0.11
C ASP A 456 14.31 4.53 1.34
N LEU A 457 14.84 3.54 2.06
CA LEU A 457 14.26 3.08 3.33
C LEU A 457 14.46 4.11 4.46
N LEU A 458 15.70 4.58 4.67
CA LEU A 458 15.98 5.51 5.76
C LEU A 458 15.28 6.87 5.60
N THR A 459 15.06 7.33 4.36
CA THR A 459 14.33 8.59 4.11
C THR A 459 12.88 8.54 4.61
N GLN A 460 12.23 7.37 4.56
CA GLN A 460 10.85 7.19 5.03
C GLN A 460 10.74 7.26 6.56
N ILE A 461 11.69 6.65 7.28
CA ILE A 461 11.66 6.59 8.75
C ILE A 461 12.35 7.79 9.44
N LYS A 462 13.05 8.66 8.70
CA LYS A 462 13.91 9.72 9.24
C LYS A 462 13.26 10.60 10.32
N SER A 463 11.97 10.93 10.20
CA SER A 463 11.25 11.76 11.19
C SER A 463 10.87 11.02 12.49
N HIS A 464 11.11 9.71 12.55
CA HIS A 464 10.73 8.83 13.67
C HIS A 464 11.95 8.25 14.40
N VAL A 465 13.16 8.39 13.86
CA VAL A 465 14.42 7.92 14.45
C VAL A 465 15.04 9.06 15.27
N PRO A 466 15.08 8.98 16.62
CA PRO A 466 15.56 10.10 17.43
C PRO A 466 17.06 10.36 17.25
N ASN A 467 17.45 11.62 17.11
CA ASN A 467 18.84 12.01 16.89
C ASN A 467 19.63 11.99 18.22
N ALA A 468 20.44 10.95 18.43
CA ALA A 468 21.19 10.75 19.67
C ALA A 468 22.02 11.97 20.13
N ASP A 469 22.55 12.77 19.18
CA ASP A 469 23.40 13.92 19.47
C ASP A 469 22.64 15.24 19.65
N ASP A 470 21.33 15.30 19.36
CA ASP A 470 20.54 16.53 19.50
C ASP A 470 20.19 16.83 20.96
N ILE A 471 20.80 17.86 21.51
CA ILE A 471 20.56 18.33 22.89
C ILE A 471 19.13 18.80 23.14
N LEU A 472 18.40 19.25 22.12
CA LEU A 472 17.05 19.80 22.27
C LEU A 472 15.96 18.73 22.17
N GLU A 473 16.24 17.52 21.67
CA GLU A 473 15.28 16.42 21.58
C GLU A 473 15.18 15.63 22.90
N GLY A 474 13.96 15.43 23.41
CA GLY A 474 13.71 14.76 24.69
C GLY A 474 12.48 15.24 25.47
N LYS A 475 12.41 14.84 26.74
CA LYS A 475 11.32 15.11 27.69
C LYS A 475 11.80 15.89 28.92
N GLN A 476 13.09 15.79 29.29
CA GLN A 476 13.65 16.41 30.51
C GLN A 476 14.85 17.30 30.23
N PHE A 477 14.74 18.58 30.62
CA PHE A 477 15.75 19.62 30.39
C PHE A 477 16.02 20.40 31.68
N SER A 478 17.27 20.81 31.89
CA SER A 478 17.65 21.65 33.03
C SER A 478 18.50 22.83 32.56
N TRP A 479 18.14 24.05 32.95
CA TRP A 479 18.94 25.25 32.75
C TRP A 479 19.56 25.70 34.08
N SER A 480 20.80 26.17 34.01
CA SER A 480 21.56 26.71 35.14
C SER A 480 22.09 28.09 34.75
N LEU A 481 21.71 29.12 35.51
CA LEU A 481 22.14 30.51 35.32
C LEU A 481 23.07 30.91 36.47
N LYS A 482 24.27 31.40 36.13
CA LYS A 482 25.32 31.69 37.10
C LYS A 482 25.68 33.18 37.18
N GLY A 483 25.91 33.62 38.41
CA GLY A 483 26.42 34.92 38.77
C GLY A 483 27.94 34.98 38.79
N ILE A 484 28.45 35.99 39.47
CA ILE A 484 29.88 36.14 39.80
C ILE A 484 30.36 34.94 40.63
N GLY A 485 31.61 34.51 40.44
CA GLY A 485 32.17 33.37 41.16
C GLY A 485 31.42 32.05 40.92
N ASP A 486 30.73 31.94 39.77
CA ASP A 486 29.94 30.77 39.37
C ASP A 486 28.74 30.43 40.28
N PHE A 487 28.28 31.41 41.07
CA PHE A 487 27.08 31.30 41.92
C PHE A 487 25.82 31.02 41.08
N GLU A 488 25.38 29.76 41.03
CA GLU A 488 24.09 29.37 40.41
C GLU A 488 22.93 29.99 41.19
N PHE A 489 22.49 31.19 40.78
CA PHE A 489 21.42 31.95 41.43
C PHE A 489 20.03 31.50 40.95
N ALA A 490 19.95 30.85 39.78
CA ALA A 490 18.71 30.30 39.26
C ALA A 490 18.96 28.94 38.59
N LYS A 491 18.08 27.98 38.89
CA LYS A 491 17.98 26.70 38.19
C LYS A 491 16.54 26.49 37.72
N VAL A 492 16.38 25.95 36.52
CA VAL A 492 15.06 25.66 35.93
C VAL A 492 15.05 24.24 35.42
N ASN A 493 14.01 23.47 35.73
CA ASN A 493 13.88 22.08 35.33
C ASN A 493 12.53 21.87 34.63
N LEU A 494 12.54 21.48 33.36
CA LEU A 494 11.35 21.15 32.57
C LEU A 494 11.19 19.63 32.52
N ASN A 495 9.96 19.15 32.81
CA ASN A 495 9.54 17.78 32.56
C ASN A 495 8.26 17.78 31.71
N LYS A 496 8.41 17.52 30.41
CA LYS A 496 7.30 17.47 29.45
C LYS A 496 6.31 16.35 29.76
N SER A 497 6.75 15.24 30.38
CA SER A 497 5.86 14.13 30.74
C SER A 497 4.90 14.45 31.90
N THR A 498 5.13 15.56 32.61
CA THR A 498 4.21 16.07 33.65
C THR A 498 3.65 17.46 33.32
N GLU A 499 3.87 17.97 32.10
CA GLU A 499 3.50 19.34 31.68
C GLU A 499 3.91 20.42 32.70
N GLU A 500 5.09 20.28 33.32
CA GLU A 500 5.54 21.14 34.43
C GLU A 500 6.98 21.63 34.22
N MET A 501 7.20 22.92 34.49
CA MET A 501 8.52 23.52 34.66
C MET A 501 8.67 24.07 36.09
N GLN A 502 9.64 23.55 36.83
CA GLN A 502 10.04 24.06 38.15
C GLN A 502 11.16 25.08 38.01
N ILE A 503 11.07 26.17 38.78
CA ILE A 503 12.03 27.27 38.83
C ILE A 503 12.48 27.42 40.28
N ASP A 504 13.78 27.32 40.53
CA ASP A 504 14.40 27.44 41.85
C ASP A 504 15.41 28.62 41.83
N LEU A 505 15.09 29.71 42.52
CA LEU A 505 15.98 30.86 42.71
C LEU A 505 16.64 30.78 44.10
N LYS A 506 17.95 31.04 44.18
CA LYS A 506 18.70 31.08 45.42
C LYS A 506 18.84 32.52 45.93
N ALA A 507 18.81 32.70 47.26
CA ALA A 507 19.11 33.98 47.87
C ALA A 507 20.59 34.35 47.70
N GLY A 508 20.87 35.57 47.28
CA GLY A 508 22.22 36.10 47.07
C GLY A 508 22.22 37.36 46.21
N VAL A 509 23.40 37.94 45.94
CA VAL A 509 23.56 38.98 44.92
C VAL A 509 24.17 38.32 43.67
N PRO A 510 23.47 38.28 42.52
CA PRO A 510 23.95 37.55 41.35
C PRO A 510 25.30 38.06 40.81
N HIS A 511 25.46 39.35 40.58
CA HIS A 511 26.69 39.92 40.03
C HIS A 511 26.84 41.42 40.37
N ASN A 512 27.60 41.72 41.43
CA ASN A 512 27.79 43.04 42.05
C ASN A 512 28.11 44.21 41.10
N TYR A 513 28.64 43.94 39.90
CA TYR A 513 29.03 44.96 38.92
C TYR A 513 27.91 45.37 37.93
N PHE A 514 26.77 44.66 37.86
CA PHE A 514 25.66 45.01 36.96
C PHE A 514 24.48 45.59 37.74
N ASP A 515 24.22 46.88 37.58
CA ASP A 515 23.11 47.59 38.23
C ASP A 515 21.74 47.43 37.54
N SER A 516 21.71 46.77 36.38
CA SER A 516 20.52 46.46 35.58
C SER A 516 20.03 45.00 35.77
N THR A 517 18.96 44.63 35.05
CA THR A 517 18.52 43.23 34.91
C THR A 517 19.64 42.41 34.28
N TYR A 518 20.26 41.53 35.08
CA TYR A 518 21.38 40.68 34.70
C TYR A 518 20.92 39.40 34.02
N ALA A 519 19.74 38.90 34.39
CA ALA A 519 19.09 37.77 33.74
C ALA A 519 17.56 37.84 33.83
N SER A 520 16.87 37.14 32.93
CA SER A 520 15.42 36.93 33.02
C SER A 520 14.99 35.53 32.62
N ILE A 521 13.84 35.11 33.13
CA ILE A 521 13.15 33.85 32.83
C ILE A 521 11.70 34.19 32.52
N LYS A 522 11.22 33.88 31.31
CA LYS A 522 9.85 34.18 30.87
C LYS A 522 9.24 32.95 30.21
N VAL A 523 7.97 32.69 30.51
CA VAL A 523 7.16 31.64 29.87
C VAL A 523 5.91 32.27 29.30
N GLN A 524 5.65 32.04 28.01
CA GLN A 524 4.47 32.47 27.30
C GLN A 524 3.75 31.26 26.71
N ASN A 525 2.43 31.18 26.93
CA ASN A 525 1.65 30.06 26.43
C ASN A 525 1.29 30.22 24.93
N THR A 526 0.79 29.14 24.34
CA THR A 526 0.15 29.07 23.02
C THR A 526 -0.89 30.17 22.72
N SER A 527 -1.54 30.76 23.72
CA SER A 527 -2.48 31.89 23.54
C SER A 527 -1.83 33.27 23.61
N GLY A 528 -0.50 33.36 23.52
CA GLY A 528 0.24 34.63 23.59
C GLY A 528 0.27 35.29 24.98
N LYS A 529 -0.20 34.61 26.03
CA LYS A 529 -0.22 35.12 27.40
C LYS A 529 1.07 34.72 28.12
N VAL A 530 1.79 35.70 28.63
CA VAL A 530 2.89 35.48 29.58
C VAL A 530 2.32 34.87 30.88
N VAL A 531 2.69 33.64 31.18
CA VAL A 531 2.25 32.87 32.37
C VAL A 531 3.27 32.87 33.50
N TYR A 532 4.54 33.15 33.20
CA TYR A 532 5.57 33.48 34.19
C TYR A 532 6.53 34.53 33.62
N ASN A 533 6.96 35.48 34.44
CA ASN A 533 8.03 36.42 34.09
C ASN A 533 8.81 36.82 35.33
N LYS A 534 10.11 36.56 35.34
CA LYS A 534 11.04 36.96 36.38
C LYS A 534 12.19 37.72 35.75
N GLU A 535 12.46 38.91 36.29
CA GLU A 535 13.71 39.62 36.09
C GLU A 535 14.55 39.53 37.36
N VAL A 536 15.86 39.38 37.19
CA VAL A 536 16.84 39.27 38.25
C VAL A 536 17.91 40.33 38.01
N ASN A 537 17.93 41.36 38.87
CA ASN A 537 18.93 42.41 38.86
C ASN A 537 20.29 41.89 39.34
N GLY A 538 21.40 42.34 38.74
CA GLY A 538 22.74 41.84 39.08
C GLY A 538 23.21 42.23 40.48
N LYS A 539 23.04 43.50 40.85
CA LYS A 539 23.64 44.11 42.05
C LYS A 539 22.71 44.12 43.27
N ASN A 540 21.42 43.91 43.08
CA ASN A 540 20.45 43.84 44.17
C ASN A 540 20.43 42.44 44.81
N GLN A 541 20.04 42.39 46.09
CA GLN A 541 19.80 41.14 46.80
C GLN A 541 18.56 40.42 46.23
N GLN A 542 18.78 39.31 45.53
CA GLN A 542 17.74 38.36 45.16
C GLN A 542 17.39 37.49 46.38
N ASN A 543 16.10 37.16 46.52
CA ASN A 543 15.59 36.26 47.57
C ASN A 543 15.50 34.82 47.08
N ALA A 544 15.33 33.86 47.99
CA ALA A 544 14.97 32.50 47.59
C ALA A 544 13.51 32.50 47.07
N GLU A 545 13.27 31.77 45.98
CA GLU A 545 11.93 31.65 45.36
C GLU A 545 11.81 30.25 44.75
N GLN A 546 10.65 29.63 44.85
CA GLN A 546 10.32 28.43 44.09
C GLN A 546 8.99 28.64 43.37
N ALA A 547 8.95 28.33 42.08
CA ALA A 547 7.76 28.41 41.26
C ALA A 547 7.56 27.11 40.46
N LYS A 548 6.30 26.73 40.25
CA LYS A 548 5.89 25.70 39.30
C LYS A 548 5.02 26.35 38.23
N VAL A 549 5.35 26.13 36.98
CA VAL A 549 4.64 26.67 35.80
C VAL A 549 4.14 25.49 34.98
N SER A 550 2.85 25.42 34.69
CA SER A 550 2.33 24.43 33.75
C SER A 550 2.66 24.85 32.33
N VAL A 551 3.13 23.91 31.51
CA VAL A 551 3.71 24.14 30.19
C VAL A 551 3.35 23.02 29.21
N LYS A 552 3.01 23.39 27.98
CA LYS A 552 2.46 22.50 26.95
C LYS A 552 3.23 22.61 25.64
N VAL A 553 2.98 21.68 24.72
CA VAL A 553 3.46 21.78 23.33
C VAL A 553 2.91 23.05 22.69
N GLY A 554 3.78 23.84 22.07
CA GLY A 554 3.51 25.16 21.50
C GLY A 554 3.72 26.35 22.45
N ASP A 555 4.03 26.12 23.74
CA ASP A 555 4.43 27.18 24.66
C ASP A 555 5.90 27.58 24.42
N PHE A 556 6.25 28.82 24.74
CA PHE A 556 7.59 29.40 24.57
C PHE A 556 8.25 29.72 25.92
N ILE A 557 9.54 29.38 26.05
CA ILE A 557 10.40 29.72 27.18
C ILE A 557 11.52 30.66 26.67
N GLU A 558 11.62 31.86 27.22
CA GLU A 558 12.68 32.83 26.93
C GLU A 558 13.59 33.02 28.15
N PHE A 559 14.90 32.94 27.90
CA PHE A 559 15.95 33.28 28.85
C PHE A 559 16.76 34.45 28.32
N THR A 560 17.13 35.39 29.20
CA THR A 560 18.19 36.37 28.92
C THR A 560 19.25 36.33 30.01
N HIS A 561 20.50 36.64 29.67
CA HIS A 561 21.62 36.61 30.60
C HIS A 561 22.80 37.47 30.07
N LEU A 562 23.25 38.48 30.81
CA LEU A 562 24.28 39.42 30.29
C LEU A 562 25.64 38.76 30.00
N GLU A 563 25.97 37.67 30.70
CA GLU A 563 27.17 36.84 30.47
C GLU A 563 26.82 35.45 29.89
N GLY A 564 25.70 35.32 29.16
CA GLY A 564 25.09 34.03 28.79
C GLY A 564 26.08 32.97 28.32
N ALA A 565 26.88 33.27 27.29
CA ALA A 565 27.78 32.30 26.66
C ALA A 565 28.81 31.63 27.60
N ASN A 566 29.12 32.27 28.74
CA ASN A 566 30.07 31.78 29.74
C ASN A 566 29.40 31.27 31.03
N ARG A 567 28.15 31.68 31.30
CA ARG A 567 27.49 31.52 32.62
C ARG A 567 26.08 30.93 32.58
N ALA A 568 25.50 30.71 31.40
CA ALA A 568 24.17 30.14 31.24
C ALA A 568 24.24 28.89 30.36
N ILE A 569 23.78 27.76 30.90
CA ILE A 569 23.78 26.46 30.21
C ILE A 569 22.38 25.85 30.15
N ILE A 570 22.15 25.06 29.10
CA ILE A 570 21.07 24.06 29.03
C ILE A 570 21.71 22.67 29.07
N LYS A 571 21.05 21.74 29.76
CA LYS A 571 21.40 20.32 29.82
C LYS A 571 20.19 19.47 29.46
N ASN A 572 20.38 18.52 28.56
CA ASN A 572 19.46 17.40 28.35
C ASN A 572 19.70 16.36 29.44
N MET A 573 18.67 16.06 30.23
CA MET A 573 18.82 15.19 31.41
C MET A 573 18.80 13.70 31.05
N GLU A 574 18.16 13.33 29.95
CA GLU A 574 18.09 11.95 29.44
C GLU A 574 19.37 11.58 28.67
N LYS A 575 19.86 12.48 27.82
CA LYS A 575 21.09 12.30 27.01
C LYS A 575 22.37 12.69 27.74
N ASN A 576 22.27 13.34 28.92
CA ASN A 576 23.37 13.82 29.76
C ASN A 576 24.31 14.87 29.10
N ILE A 577 24.01 15.35 27.90
CA ILE A 577 24.75 16.39 27.15
C ILE A 577 24.30 17.82 27.53
N GLN A 578 25.22 18.78 27.45
CA GLN A 578 24.99 20.18 27.83
C GLN A 578 25.69 21.18 26.89
N GLU A 579 25.06 22.33 26.62
CA GLU A 579 25.64 23.47 25.87
C GLU A 579 25.50 24.77 26.67
N SER A 580 26.37 25.75 26.39
CA SER A 580 26.10 27.14 26.76
C SER A 580 25.22 27.81 25.72
N PHE A 581 24.39 28.77 26.15
CA PHE A 581 23.61 29.60 25.23
C PHE A 581 24.02 31.07 25.34
N GLY A 582 23.80 31.84 24.27
CA GLY A 582 24.19 33.26 24.21
C GLY A 582 23.37 34.15 25.15
N ASN A 583 23.53 35.47 25.02
CA ASN A 583 22.88 36.43 25.93
C ASN A 583 21.33 36.43 25.89
N LYS A 584 20.76 35.75 24.88
CA LYS A 584 19.35 35.39 24.79
C LYS A 584 19.24 33.96 24.24
N ALA A 585 18.25 33.21 24.70
CA ALA A 585 17.75 32.02 24.03
C ALA A 585 16.22 31.94 24.17
N VAL A 586 15.53 31.50 23.12
CA VAL A 586 14.10 31.18 23.17
C VAL A 586 13.89 29.76 22.67
N TYR A 587 13.04 29.02 23.37
CA TYR A 587 12.71 27.63 23.07
C TYR A 587 11.19 27.49 22.95
N GLU A 588 10.73 27.02 21.80
CA GLU A 588 9.38 26.50 21.58
C GLU A 588 9.34 25.05 22.08
N ILE A 589 8.36 24.67 22.89
CA ILE A 589 8.18 23.28 23.34
C ILE A 589 7.53 22.49 22.21
N THR A 590 8.23 21.52 21.63
CA THR A 590 7.66 20.63 20.59
C THR A 590 7.23 19.30 21.18
N LYS A 591 6.57 18.45 20.39
CA LYS A 591 6.24 17.08 20.78
C LYS A 591 7.53 16.28 21.02
N GLU A 592 8.51 16.43 20.14
CA GLU A 592 9.79 15.71 20.11
C GLU A 592 10.77 16.22 21.18
N GLY A 593 10.79 17.52 21.43
CA GLY A 593 11.79 18.16 22.28
C GLY A 593 11.49 19.61 22.61
N LEU A 594 12.50 20.43 22.40
CA LEU A 594 12.50 21.88 22.30
C LEU A 594 12.95 22.26 20.89
N LYS A 595 12.59 23.46 20.44
CA LYS A 595 13.05 24.04 19.18
C LYS A 595 13.54 25.46 19.45
N LYS A 596 14.79 25.73 19.12
CA LYS A 596 15.41 27.05 19.30
C LYS A 596 14.82 28.03 18.28
N VAL A 597 14.38 29.20 18.74
CA VAL A 597 13.80 30.26 17.91
C VAL A 597 14.38 31.62 18.27
N ASP A 598 14.35 32.59 17.36
CA ASP A 598 15.00 33.89 17.57
C ASP A 598 14.29 34.76 18.61
N ASN A 599 12.96 34.69 18.65
CA ASN A 599 12.08 35.46 19.52
C ASN A 599 10.83 34.65 19.88
N ILE A 600 10.18 35.02 20.99
CA ILE A 600 8.82 34.55 21.26
C ILE A 600 7.92 35.08 20.13
N VAL A 601 7.21 34.18 19.44
CA VAL A 601 6.15 34.57 18.53
C VAL A 601 4.93 34.93 19.37
N ASN A 602 4.51 36.18 19.33
CA ASN A 602 3.15 36.54 19.73
C ASN A 602 2.21 36.05 18.62
N PRO A 603 1.37 35.02 18.84
CA PRO A 603 0.28 34.77 17.92
C PRO A 603 -0.57 36.03 17.87
N LYS A 604 -0.77 36.57 16.68
CA LYS A 604 -1.86 37.51 16.43
C LYS A 604 -3.15 36.78 16.88
N PRO A 605 -4.09 37.43 17.60
CA PRO A 605 -5.38 36.82 17.89
C PRO A 605 -5.98 36.29 16.58
N ASP A 606 -6.35 35.02 16.55
CA ASP A 606 -6.88 34.44 15.34
C ASP A 606 -8.30 34.99 15.10
N THR A 607 -8.45 35.62 13.93
CA THR A 607 -9.67 36.27 13.45
C THR A 607 -10.02 35.78 12.05
N GLU A 608 -9.34 34.74 11.56
CA GLU A 608 -9.71 34.08 10.32
C GLU A 608 -10.77 33.03 10.63
N ALA A 609 -11.65 32.76 9.67
CA ALA A 609 -12.65 31.70 9.83
C ALA A 609 -12.24 30.51 8.96
N PRO A 610 -12.37 29.27 9.47
CA PRO A 610 -12.10 28.07 8.70
C PRO A 610 -12.74 28.07 7.32
N THR A 611 -12.06 27.44 6.36
CA THR A 611 -12.59 27.31 5.00
C THR A 611 -13.92 26.55 4.99
N GLN A 612 -14.84 26.99 4.13
CA GLN A 612 -16.17 26.41 3.99
C GLN A 612 -16.09 24.88 3.77
N PRO A 613 -16.75 24.03 4.57
CA PRO A 613 -16.76 22.59 4.35
C PRO A 613 -17.27 22.24 2.95
N GLN A 614 -16.44 21.54 2.17
CA GLN A 614 -16.73 21.17 0.78
C GLN A 614 -17.04 19.68 0.65
N GLY A 615 -17.62 19.29 -0.49
CA GLY A 615 -17.85 17.88 -0.81
C GLY A 615 -18.81 17.17 0.14
N LEU A 616 -19.80 17.86 0.72
CA LEU A 616 -20.82 17.24 1.56
C LEU A 616 -21.70 16.30 0.72
N TYR A 617 -21.67 15.00 1.03
CA TYR A 617 -22.48 13.97 0.39
C TYR A 617 -23.13 13.01 1.40
N ALA A 618 -24.12 12.26 0.93
CA ALA A 618 -24.84 11.24 1.70
C ALA A 618 -24.48 9.83 1.23
N SER A 619 -24.40 8.91 2.19
CA SER A 619 -24.13 7.49 2.01
C SER A 619 -24.96 6.67 3.01
N ASN A 620 -25.00 5.35 2.86
CA ASN A 620 -25.70 4.42 3.75
C ASN A 620 -27.16 4.81 4.11
N LEU A 621 -27.84 5.43 3.14
CA LEU A 621 -29.22 5.94 3.25
C LEU A 621 -30.24 4.81 3.43
N THR A 622 -31.08 4.90 4.45
CA THR A 622 -32.17 3.96 4.75
C THR A 622 -33.52 4.67 4.71
N SER A 623 -34.56 4.07 5.28
CA SER A 623 -35.85 4.72 5.55
C SER A 623 -35.86 5.54 6.85
N ASN A 624 -34.88 5.39 7.74
CA ASN A 624 -34.82 6.08 9.04
C ASN A 624 -33.43 6.63 9.44
N SER A 625 -32.44 6.59 8.56
CA SER A 625 -31.07 7.07 8.79
C SER A 625 -30.34 7.49 7.51
N VAL A 626 -29.28 8.29 7.67
CA VAL A 626 -28.30 8.62 6.63
C VAL A 626 -26.92 8.85 7.23
N GLU A 627 -25.86 8.44 6.55
CA GLU A 627 -24.47 8.80 6.90
C GLU A 627 -24.00 9.94 5.99
N LEU A 628 -23.66 11.08 6.59
CA LEU A 628 -23.15 12.28 5.93
C LEU A 628 -21.63 12.32 6.02
N LYS A 629 -20.95 12.66 4.91
CA LYS A 629 -19.49 12.79 4.82
C LYS A 629 -19.12 14.06 4.07
N TRP A 630 -18.01 14.69 4.46
CA TRP A 630 -17.49 15.90 3.81
C TRP A 630 -15.95 15.90 3.78
N ASN A 631 -15.36 16.79 2.98
CA ASN A 631 -13.93 17.02 2.98
C ASN A 631 -13.54 17.86 4.21
N PRO A 632 -12.37 17.63 4.83
CA PRO A 632 -11.91 18.45 5.94
C PRO A 632 -11.71 19.90 5.51
N SER A 633 -12.19 20.83 6.34
CA SER A 633 -11.83 22.24 6.28
C SER A 633 -10.37 22.43 6.68
N THR A 634 -9.80 23.51 6.18
CA THR A 634 -8.49 24.05 6.57
C THR A 634 -8.65 25.37 7.30
N ASP A 635 -7.68 25.71 8.12
CA ASP A 635 -7.62 26.92 8.92
C ASP A 635 -6.15 27.32 9.18
N ASN A 636 -5.89 28.55 9.62
CA ASN A 636 -4.53 29.05 9.88
C ASN A 636 -3.91 28.51 11.19
N VAL A 637 -4.74 28.06 12.16
CA VAL A 637 -4.31 27.46 13.44
C VAL A 637 -4.83 26.03 13.57
N GLY A 638 -6.11 25.77 13.27
CA GLY A 638 -6.66 24.41 13.17
C GLY A 638 -8.13 24.28 13.56
N ILE A 639 -8.79 23.30 12.93
CA ILE A 639 -10.21 22.96 13.20
C ILE A 639 -10.35 22.29 14.57
N LYS A 640 -11.30 22.78 15.37
CA LYS A 640 -11.72 22.19 16.65
C LYS A 640 -12.88 21.22 16.48
N GLU A 641 -13.87 21.60 15.68
CA GLU A 641 -15.12 20.85 15.52
C GLU A 641 -15.91 21.26 14.26
N TYR A 642 -16.87 20.42 13.87
CA TYR A 642 -17.86 20.67 12.83
C TYR A 642 -19.27 20.67 13.43
N GLN A 643 -20.06 21.67 13.06
CA GLN A 643 -21.48 21.79 13.40
C GLN A 643 -22.33 21.25 12.25
N VAL A 644 -23.12 20.21 12.51
CA VAL A 644 -24.02 19.57 11.52
C VAL A 644 -25.44 20.11 11.69
N LEU A 645 -25.99 20.68 10.62
CA LEU A 645 -27.32 21.26 10.59
C LEU A 645 -28.28 20.39 9.76
N ARG A 646 -29.51 20.24 10.23
CA ARG A 646 -30.64 19.62 9.52
C ARG A 646 -31.84 20.57 9.53
N ASP A 647 -32.41 20.83 8.37
CA ASP A 647 -33.53 21.75 8.15
C ASP A 647 -33.26 23.16 8.73
N GLY A 648 -31.99 23.57 8.75
CA GLY A 648 -31.52 24.84 9.30
C GLY A 648 -31.23 24.86 10.81
N GLN A 649 -31.52 23.78 11.54
CA GLN A 649 -31.25 23.65 12.98
C GLN A 649 -29.96 22.85 13.23
N LEU A 650 -29.14 23.26 14.20
CA LEU A 650 -28.01 22.46 14.68
C LEU A 650 -28.53 21.17 15.34
N ILE A 651 -28.08 20.01 14.85
CA ILE A 651 -28.47 18.70 15.41
C ILE A 651 -27.34 17.99 16.14
N GLN A 652 -26.07 18.24 15.77
CA GLN A 652 -24.91 17.68 16.46
C GLN A 652 -23.63 18.49 16.18
N THR A 653 -22.69 18.45 17.12
CA THR A 653 -21.29 18.85 16.93
C THR A 653 -20.39 17.61 16.92
N VAL A 654 -19.45 17.51 15.97
CA VAL A 654 -18.53 16.38 15.82
C VAL A 654 -17.09 16.83 15.56
N GLN A 655 -16.09 16.03 15.92
CA GLN A 655 -14.67 16.34 15.62
C GLN A 655 -14.18 15.81 14.26
N GLY A 656 -14.78 14.72 13.77
CA GLY A 656 -14.44 14.12 12.47
C GLY A 656 -15.30 14.66 11.32
N THR A 657 -14.98 14.27 10.08
CA THR A 657 -15.69 14.69 8.86
C THR A 657 -16.82 13.75 8.42
N THR A 658 -17.41 13.02 9.38
CA THR A 658 -18.53 12.10 9.15
C THR A 658 -19.53 12.16 10.31
N PHE A 659 -20.82 12.00 10.02
CA PHE A 659 -21.89 11.92 11.01
C PHE A 659 -23.06 11.09 10.49
N THR A 660 -23.60 10.18 11.33
CA THR A 660 -24.78 9.39 10.99
C THR A 660 -26.00 9.91 11.74
N ASP A 661 -26.97 10.44 10.99
CA ASP A 661 -28.27 10.84 11.51
C ASP A 661 -29.23 9.64 11.55
N GLN A 662 -30.10 9.60 12.55
CA GLN A 662 -30.96 8.46 12.90
C GLN A 662 -32.34 8.92 13.37
N ASN A 663 -33.29 7.98 13.43
CA ASN A 663 -34.69 8.23 13.79
C ASN A 663 -35.40 9.21 12.84
N LEU A 664 -34.98 9.21 11.57
CA LEU A 664 -35.63 9.96 10.50
C LEU A 664 -37.00 9.33 10.13
N THR A 665 -37.90 10.15 9.61
CA THR A 665 -39.15 9.70 8.99
C THR A 665 -38.87 9.17 7.59
N ALA A 666 -39.55 8.10 7.17
CA ALA A 666 -39.45 7.55 5.82
C ALA A 666 -40.11 8.44 4.75
N ASN A 667 -39.68 8.31 3.49
CA ASN A 667 -40.16 9.09 2.33
C ASN A 667 -40.10 10.63 2.53
N LYS A 668 -39.28 11.12 3.46
CA LYS A 668 -39.17 12.54 3.81
C LYS A 668 -37.86 13.14 3.30
N GLU A 669 -37.95 14.32 2.70
CA GLU A 669 -36.78 15.14 2.37
C GLU A 669 -36.31 15.95 3.58
N TYR A 670 -34.99 16.00 3.75
CA TYR A 670 -34.26 16.72 4.78
C TYR A 670 -33.14 17.54 4.13
N LYS A 671 -32.84 18.71 4.70
CA LYS A 671 -31.83 19.64 4.18
C LYS A 671 -30.63 19.69 5.11
N TYR A 672 -29.52 19.10 4.69
CA TYR A 672 -28.29 19.02 5.48
C TYR A 672 -27.27 20.07 5.06
N ALA A 673 -26.54 20.61 6.04
CA ALA A 673 -25.38 21.47 5.82
C ALA A 673 -24.40 21.38 7.00
N VAL A 674 -23.15 21.78 6.78
CA VAL A 674 -22.09 21.71 7.80
C VAL A 674 -21.34 23.05 7.89
N LYS A 675 -20.91 23.43 9.10
CA LYS A 675 -19.93 24.50 9.35
C LYS A 675 -18.72 23.91 10.08
N ALA A 676 -17.54 24.49 9.90
CA ALA A 676 -16.37 24.24 10.73
C ALA A 676 -16.17 25.36 11.76
N VAL A 677 -15.55 25.04 12.88
CA VAL A 677 -15.21 25.97 13.97
C VAL A 677 -13.77 25.67 14.41
N ASP A 678 -12.96 26.72 14.59
CA ASP A 678 -11.56 26.64 15.04
C ASP A 678 -11.44 26.65 16.59
N ALA A 679 -10.19 26.73 17.08
CA ALA A 679 -9.88 26.79 18.51
C ALA A 679 -10.16 28.16 19.17
N ALA A 680 -10.20 29.26 18.43
CA ALA A 680 -10.53 30.61 18.91
C ALA A 680 -12.05 30.86 18.97
N GLY A 681 -12.82 30.10 18.19
CA GLY A 681 -14.28 30.16 18.10
C GLY A 681 -14.81 30.87 16.85
N ASN A 682 -13.98 31.19 15.85
CA ASN A 682 -14.49 31.68 14.58
C ASN A 682 -15.23 30.52 13.86
N THR A 683 -16.18 30.85 12.99
CA THR A 683 -17.08 29.85 12.38
C THR A 683 -17.11 30.06 10.87
N SER A 684 -16.92 28.97 10.12
CA SER A 684 -16.88 29.00 8.67
C SER A 684 -18.17 29.51 8.03
N ILE A 685 -18.08 29.92 6.77
CA ILE A 685 -19.24 29.91 5.88
C ILE A 685 -19.80 28.47 5.85
N GLN A 686 -21.13 28.35 5.86
CA GLN A 686 -21.81 27.06 5.80
C GLN A 686 -21.63 26.39 4.44
N SER A 687 -21.50 25.06 4.41
CA SER A 687 -21.46 24.26 3.18
C SER A 687 -22.68 24.54 2.27
N ASN A 688 -22.55 24.14 1.00
CA ASN A 688 -23.72 23.95 0.15
C ASN A 688 -24.75 23.02 0.83
N ILE A 689 -26.03 23.28 0.59
CA ILE A 689 -27.13 22.48 1.14
C ILE A 689 -27.23 21.17 0.35
N LEU A 690 -27.14 20.05 1.04
CA LEU A 690 -27.42 18.72 0.51
C LEU A 690 -28.89 18.37 0.78
N LEU A 691 -29.66 18.12 -0.27
CA LEU A 691 -31.00 17.55 -0.15
C LEU A 691 -30.89 16.02 -0.07
N VAL A 692 -31.49 15.43 0.98
CA VAL A 692 -31.51 13.97 1.19
C VAL A 692 -32.95 13.55 1.44
N LYS A 693 -33.47 12.66 0.60
CA LYS A 693 -34.78 12.04 0.80
C LYS A 693 -34.62 10.62 1.31
N THR A 694 -35.18 10.32 2.49
CA THR A 694 -35.18 8.96 3.04
C THR A 694 -35.97 8.01 2.13
N LYS A 695 -35.57 6.72 2.13
CA LYS A 695 -36.28 5.67 1.39
C LYS A 695 -37.69 5.48 1.97
N ASP A 696 -38.59 4.94 1.15
CA ASP A 696 -39.88 4.45 1.61
C ASP A 696 -39.73 3.35 2.67
N GLN A 697 -40.66 3.30 3.62
CA GLN A 697 -40.75 2.22 4.60
C GLN A 697 -41.42 0.99 3.97
N ASN A 698 -40.73 0.39 2.99
CA ASN A 698 -41.20 -0.78 2.24
C ASN A 698 -41.17 -2.04 3.12
N VAL A 699 -42.14 -2.14 4.03
CA VAL A 699 -42.53 -3.40 4.68
C VAL A 699 -43.83 -3.86 4.04
N SER A 700 -43.75 -4.74 3.04
CA SER A 700 -44.92 -5.45 2.51
C SER A 700 -45.36 -6.48 3.53
N TYR A 701 -46.46 -6.23 4.22
CA TYR A 701 -47.13 -7.24 5.01
C TYR A 701 -47.94 -8.19 4.11
N GLU A 702 -48.13 -9.43 4.54
CA GLU A 702 -48.98 -10.39 3.85
C GLU A 702 -50.45 -9.95 3.98
N LYS A 703 -51.29 -10.14 2.94
CA LYS A 703 -52.73 -9.91 3.08
C LYS A 703 -53.32 -10.92 4.06
N TRP A 704 -54.15 -10.47 5.01
CA TRP A 704 -54.81 -11.38 5.94
C TRP A 704 -55.80 -12.32 5.23
N ASP A 705 -55.49 -13.61 5.27
CA ASP A 705 -56.39 -14.72 4.94
C ASP A 705 -57.09 -15.20 6.23
N SER A 706 -58.42 -15.27 6.21
CA SER A 706 -59.24 -15.71 7.35
C SER A 706 -59.14 -17.21 7.66
N ARG A 707 -58.45 -18.00 6.82
CA ARG A 707 -58.27 -19.47 6.94
C ARG A 707 -56.82 -19.90 7.18
N LYS A 708 -55.86 -18.96 7.17
CA LYS A 708 -54.45 -19.25 7.42
C LYS A 708 -54.18 -19.48 8.93
N ALA A 709 -53.15 -20.26 9.24
CA ALA A 709 -52.59 -20.37 10.58
C ALA A 709 -51.55 -19.26 10.81
N TYR A 710 -51.62 -18.60 11.97
CA TYR A 710 -50.73 -17.52 12.36
C TYR A 710 -50.03 -17.81 13.69
N THR A 711 -48.77 -17.42 13.74
CA THR A 711 -47.87 -17.47 14.90
C THR A 711 -47.86 -16.13 15.61
N LYS A 712 -47.61 -16.12 16.92
CA LYS A 712 -47.50 -14.87 17.69
C LYS A 712 -46.37 -14.00 17.12
N GLY A 713 -46.70 -12.75 16.78
CA GLY A 713 -45.78 -11.79 16.16
C GLY A 713 -45.88 -11.70 14.63
N ASP A 714 -46.64 -12.58 13.96
CA ASP A 714 -46.92 -12.48 12.53
C ASP A 714 -47.70 -11.20 12.22
N LYS A 715 -47.35 -10.51 11.12
CA LYS A 715 -47.93 -9.21 10.76
C LYS A 715 -48.55 -9.22 9.38
N VAL A 716 -49.82 -8.83 9.32
CA VAL A 716 -50.67 -8.88 8.12
C VAL A 716 -51.31 -7.52 7.84
N GLU A 717 -51.64 -7.26 6.59
CA GLU A 717 -52.48 -6.13 6.19
C GLU A 717 -53.90 -6.58 5.86
N HIS A 718 -54.89 -5.89 6.43
CA HIS A 718 -56.29 -6.02 6.08
C HIS A 718 -56.91 -4.62 5.92
N GLN A 719 -57.54 -4.36 4.77
CA GLN A 719 -58.19 -3.08 4.45
C GLN A 719 -57.27 -1.85 4.65
N GLY A 720 -55.96 -1.99 4.37
CA GLY A 720 -54.99 -0.91 4.55
C GLY A 720 -54.52 -0.67 6.00
N LYS A 721 -54.96 -1.50 6.96
CA LYS A 721 -54.46 -1.52 8.35
C LYS A 721 -53.59 -2.74 8.61
N VAL A 722 -52.54 -2.56 9.41
CA VAL A 722 -51.62 -3.62 9.83
C VAL A 722 -52.04 -4.17 11.18
N TYR A 723 -52.05 -5.51 11.31
CA TYR A 723 -52.37 -6.23 12.54
C TYR A 723 -51.25 -7.21 12.89
N GLU A 724 -50.96 -7.36 14.18
CA GLU A 724 -50.00 -8.33 14.72
C GLU A 724 -50.71 -9.41 15.54
N ALA A 725 -50.42 -10.69 15.26
CA ALA A 725 -51.05 -11.80 15.97
C ALA A 725 -50.54 -11.86 17.43
N VAL A 726 -51.43 -11.73 18.41
CA VAL A 726 -51.05 -11.68 19.85
C VAL A 726 -50.82 -13.06 20.46
N GLN A 727 -51.32 -14.11 19.79
CA GLN A 727 -51.13 -15.52 20.12
C GLN A 727 -51.24 -16.40 18.86
N ASN A 728 -50.68 -17.61 18.93
CA ASN A 728 -50.79 -18.61 17.86
C ASN A 728 -52.26 -19.01 17.68
N HIS A 729 -52.78 -18.98 16.46
CA HIS A 729 -54.16 -19.37 16.18
C HIS A 729 -54.37 -19.85 14.73
N GLN A 730 -55.42 -20.66 14.53
CA GLN A 730 -55.86 -21.14 13.23
C GLN A 730 -57.09 -20.32 12.79
N GLY A 731 -57.03 -19.68 11.63
CA GLY A 731 -58.18 -18.98 11.06
C GLY A 731 -59.33 -19.92 10.70
N ASN A 732 -60.56 -19.55 11.11
CA ASN A 732 -61.78 -20.36 10.92
C ASN A 732 -62.65 -19.90 9.72
N GLY A 733 -62.15 -19.00 8.88
CA GLY A 733 -62.84 -18.46 7.71
C GLY A 733 -63.76 -17.26 7.97
N ASP A 734 -64.11 -16.97 9.22
CA ASP A 734 -64.90 -15.80 9.61
C ASP A 734 -64.13 -14.49 9.33
N PRO A 735 -64.64 -13.59 8.46
CA PRO A 735 -63.95 -12.35 8.08
C PRO A 735 -63.81 -11.34 9.23
N ASN A 736 -64.55 -11.50 10.33
CA ASN A 736 -64.52 -10.56 11.46
C ASN A 736 -63.36 -10.84 12.43
N TRP A 737 -62.71 -12.00 12.35
CA TRP A 737 -61.68 -12.41 13.32
C TRP A 737 -60.47 -11.49 13.38
N ILE A 738 -60.14 -10.78 12.29
CA ILE A 738 -59.07 -9.77 12.25
C ILE A 738 -59.31 -8.60 13.22
N PHE A 739 -60.56 -8.36 13.64
CA PHE A 739 -60.93 -7.34 14.62
C PHE A 739 -61.01 -7.88 16.06
N ALA A 740 -60.81 -9.19 16.27
CA ALA A 740 -60.84 -9.79 17.60
C ALA A 740 -59.53 -9.48 18.35
N LEU A 741 -59.58 -8.54 19.30
CA LEU A 741 -58.41 -8.08 20.08
C LEU A 741 -57.72 -9.19 20.91
N ALA A 742 -58.40 -10.33 21.13
CA ALA A 742 -57.81 -11.52 21.74
C ALA A 742 -56.92 -12.34 20.77
N LEU A 743 -56.95 -12.05 19.48
CA LEU A 743 -56.17 -12.71 18.42
C LEU A 743 -55.23 -11.73 17.71
N TRP A 744 -55.65 -10.47 17.54
CA TRP A 744 -54.95 -9.46 16.73
C TRP A 744 -54.84 -8.11 17.43
N ASN A 745 -53.65 -7.53 17.43
CA ASN A 745 -53.39 -6.16 17.86
C ASN A 745 -53.21 -5.24 16.64
N PRO A 746 -54.06 -4.23 16.42
CA PRO A 746 -53.87 -3.27 15.33
C PRO A 746 -52.64 -2.39 15.61
N LEU A 747 -51.78 -2.20 14.61
CA LEU A 747 -50.57 -1.38 14.68
C LEU A 747 -50.74 0.01 14.01
N THR A 748 -51.83 0.21 13.27
CA THR A 748 -52.13 1.40 12.44
C THR A 748 -53.63 1.64 12.37
#